data_AF-A0A1U7LJZ3-F1
#
_entry.id   AF-A0A1U7LJZ3-F1
#
_cell.length_a   1.000
_cell.length_b   1.000
_cell.length_c   1.000
_cell.angle_alpha   90.00
_cell.angle_beta   90.00
_cell.angle_gamma   90.00
#
_symmetry.space_group_name_H-M   'P 1'
#
loop_
_entity.id
_entity.type
_entity.pdbx_description
1 polymer ?
#
loop_
_entity_poly.entity_id
_entity_poly.type
_entity_poly.pdbx_seq_one_letter_code
_entity_poly.pdbx_strand_id
1 'polypeptide(L)'
;MSSKEAAILLKNRGLRNGEVLGNRFQKNIDPAIGAAYMRCFSKEAAEEEYQKILDEVNLQFYKTYDKDVETIMKQLFDRLKYLRIDDHGPKQGEINENSPFVETYFTRLPHNERTKNHSEDSLILANNGWVWECNPLDDFASPSQSVYLFRKVIVWGDCVKLRYGSSYDDNPFLWDHMAQYTRLHANIFHGFRIDNCHSTPLHVATYLLDEARKVRGDLYIVAELFTGSEEMDYEFLKRLGIGSLIREAMQAWSPGELSRLSHLYGGNPIGSFNHLSHHGIKQIRASGIHALFFDCSFNHLSHHGIKQIRASGIHALFFDCSHDNEMPAQKRTPEDTLPNSALVSMAIASTGSVYGYDEVIPRHLDIVHETRLYDVEKAGIADMKAIMNALHVKMGREGFTECHVHHENEYISVHRVHPQTREGYLLVAHTAFSKSLDRGDFNTIELRGTVVEVLESCRLVINGDLVERKDFITGLPSELEQLEHPKIEMKDSITQITIPKQFPPGSIALLHTQTIIYENLDSFLIADAEEAVQTLNLVDLNILLYRCDGEEKDYTEGKDGAYGVPNYGLLVYCGLEGWMGPLREIIRKNYLGHPLCDHLREGHWALDYTVRRLETYCKEFPSLQAPAQWLQRKFEKIKNVVYYLVPRLFAMVIQTLYNAAVERAISLFRPVISNGHPFAQQLALCSVQMVGIVKSTSLVPDKTLASMAAGLPHFSYDYMRCWGRDVFISLRGLLLVTGRFGEAKQHILAFASVLKHGMVPNLLDKGIRPRYNSRDSVWFFLQAIQDYVEMAPDGEKLLDQKVKRRFPLDDTFTAIDDPRTFSYESSILEVIHEIMQRQAGGLNFREANAGIGLDSQMSDEGFNINIEVDWNTGLLEIELWYLDGQDGF
;
A
#
# COMPACT_ATOMS: atom_id res chain seq x y z
N MET A 1 -47.54 43.03 9.01
CA MET A 1 -46.19 42.58 8.63
C MET A 1 -45.22 43.49 9.35
N SER A 2 -44.30 42.93 10.12
CA SER A 2 -43.25 43.74 10.77
C SER A 2 -42.29 44.32 9.72
N SER A 3 -41.57 45.40 10.06
CA SER A 3 -40.53 45.98 9.18
C SER A 3 -39.48 44.94 8.76
N LYS A 4 -39.15 44.00 9.65
CA LYS A 4 -38.22 42.89 9.40
C LYS A 4 -38.74 41.87 8.39
N GLU A 5 -39.99 41.44 8.52
CA GLU A 5 -40.62 40.54 7.55
C GLU A 5 -40.76 41.22 6.16
N ALA A 6 -41.10 42.50 6.16
CA ALA A 6 -41.18 43.32 4.95
C ALA A 6 -39.80 43.47 4.28
N ALA A 7 -38.73 43.67 5.07
CA ALA A 7 -37.36 43.76 4.59
C ALA A 7 -36.84 42.45 3.98
N ILE A 8 -37.14 41.30 4.59
CA ILE A 8 -36.78 39.99 4.02
C ILE A 8 -37.45 39.79 2.66
N LEU A 9 -38.75 40.10 2.57
CA LEU A 9 -39.49 39.96 1.32
C LEU A 9 -39.02 40.96 0.25
N LEU A 10 -38.70 42.20 0.64
CA LEU A 10 -38.16 43.22 -0.27
C LEU A 10 -36.76 42.84 -0.76
N LYS A 11 -35.91 42.27 0.10
CA LYS A 11 -34.60 41.74 -0.28
C LYS A 11 -34.74 40.60 -1.29
N ASN A 12 -35.65 39.65 -1.05
CA ASN A 12 -35.79 38.47 -1.91
C ASN A 12 -36.46 38.77 -3.27
N ARG A 13 -37.33 39.78 -3.33
CA ARG A 13 -38.13 40.07 -4.53
C ARG A 13 -37.69 41.33 -5.25
N GLY A 14 -37.20 42.34 -4.54
CA GLY A 14 -36.94 43.68 -5.05
C GLY A 14 -35.47 44.05 -5.16
N LEU A 15 -34.55 43.41 -4.44
CA LEU A 15 -33.13 43.76 -4.51
C LEU A 15 -32.49 43.23 -5.80
N ARG A 16 -31.84 44.14 -6.53
CA ARG A 16 -31.02 43.82 -7.70
C ARG A 16 -29.54 43.88 -7.34
N ASN A 17 -28.76 42.93 -7.86
CA ASN A 17 -27.30 42.84 -7.68
C ASN A 17 -26.84 42.73 -6.20
N GLY A 18 -27.66 42.15 -5.31
CA GLY A 18 -27.39 42.14 -3.86
C GLY A 18 -26.10 41.42 -3.44
N GLU A 19 -25.66 40.44 -4.24
CA GLU A 19 -24.53 39.56 -3.93
C GLU A 19 -23.24 39.92 -4.67
N VAL A 20 -23.29 40.89 -5.60
CA VAL A 20 -22.15 41.23 -6.46
C VAL A 20 -21.53 42.56 -6.05
N LEU A 21 -20.21 42.58 -5.90
CA LEU A 21 -19.42 43.81 -5.84
C LEU A 21 -19.10 44.28 -7.26
N GLY A 22 -19.19 45.58 -7.49
CA GLY A 22 -18.86 46.16 -8.79
C GLY A 22 -18.97 47.69 -8.76
N ASN A 23 -19.75 48.27 -9.66
CA ASN A 23 -19.83 49.72 -9.81
C ASN A 23 -20.40 50.42 -8.56
N ARG A 24 -20.04 51.69 -8.38
CA ARG A 24 -20.57 52.53 -7.30
C ARG A 24 -22.11 52.57 -7.39
N PHE A 25 -22.78 52.28 -6.28
CA PHE A 25 -24.25 52.23 -6.16
C PHE A 25 -24.95 51.15 -7.00
N GLN A 26 -24.27 50.03 -7.33
CA GLN A 26 -24.85 48.94 -8.11
C GLN A 26 -26.00 48.19 -7.41
N LYS A 27 -26.02 48.17 -6.07
CA LYS A 27 -27.09 47.57 -5.26
C LYS A 27 -28.27 48.55 -5.19
N ASN A 28 -29.41 48.16 -5.77
CA ASN A 28 -30.62 48.98 -5.78
C ASN A 28 -31.89 48.12 -5.69
N ILE A 29 -32.98 48.74 -5.26
CA ILE A 29 -34.31 48.13 -5.26
C ILE A 29 -34.97 48.41 -6.60
N ASP A 30 -35.65 47.41 -7.18
CA ASP A 30 -36.54 47.57 -8.32
C ASP A 30 -37.60 48.65 -8.01
N PRO A 31 -37.62 49.77 -8.75
CA PRO A 31 -38.53 50.88 -8.48
C PRO A 31 -40.02 50.47 -8.51
N ALA A 32 -40.40 49.50 -9.34
CA ALA A 32 -41.79 49.04 -9.42
C ALA A 32 -42.19 48.26 -8.16
N ILE A 33 -41.28 47.44 -7.62
CA ILE A 33 -41.51 46.67 -6.41
C ILE A 33 -41.44 47.60 -5.18
N GLY A 34 -40.50 48.54 -5.14
CA GLY A 34 -40.44 49.58 -4.12
C GLY A 34 -41.73 50.40 -4.06
N ALA A 35 -42.25 50.83 -5.22
CA ALA A 35 -43.52 51.55 -5.31
C ALA A 35 -44.73 50.70 -4.85
N ALA A 36 -44.72 49.39 -5.10
CA ALA A 36 -45.77 48.49 -4.61
C ALA A 36 -45.78 48.42 -3.07
N TYR A 37 -44.61 48.40 -2.43
CA TYR A 37 -44.49 48.46 -0.97
C TYR A 37 -44.98 49.79 -0.39
N MET A 38 -44.61 50.91 -1.02
CA MET A 38 -45.07 52.23 -0.57
C MET A 38 -46.60 52.36 -0.62
N ARG A 39 -47.28 51.71 -1.57
CA ARG A 39 -48.75 51.71 -1.68
C ARG A 39 -49.47 50.99 -0.55
N CYS A 40 -48.77 50.17 0.23
CA CYS A 40 -49.34 49.48 1.40
C CYS A 40 -49.51 50.42 2.62
N PHE A 41 -48.97 51.64 2.55
CA PHE A 41 -49.00 52.63 3.63
C PHE A 41 -49.84 53.86 3.21
N SER A 42 -50.29 54.65 4.19
CA SER A 42 -50.94 55.93 3.89
C SER A 42 -49.95 56.89 3.24
N LYS A 43 -50.45 57.83 2.43
CA LYS A 43 -49.61 58.77 1.67
C LYS A 43 -48.69 59.59 2.58
N GLU A 44 -49.15 59.89 3.80
CA GLU A 44 -48.43 60.67 4.81
C GLU A 44 -47.34 59.86 5.53
N ALA A 45 -47.44 58.52 5.56
CA ALA A 45 -46.51 57.64 6.28
C ALA A 45 -45.65 56.75 5.37
N ALA A 46 -45.95 56.70 4.07
CA ALA A 46 -45.32 55.77 3.13
C ALA A 46 -43.81 55.94 3.00
N GLU A 47 -43.31 57.17 3.00
CA GLU A 47 -41.88 57.45 2.91
C GLU A 47 -41.14 56.99 4.17
N GLU A 48 -41.64 57.36 5.35
CA GLU A 48 -41.03 57.01 6.63
C GLU A 48 -41.05 55.49 6.88
N GLU A 49 -42.16 54.82 6.61
CA GLU A 49 -42.29 53.37 6.78
C GLU A 49 -41.45 52.60 5.75
N TYR A 50 -41.37 53.08 4.51
CA TYR A 50 -40.51 52.48 3.50
C TYR A 50 -39.02 52.68 3.83
N GLN A 51 -38.64 53.84 4.36
CA GLN A 51 -37.29 54.09 4.85
C GLN A 51 -36.89 53.11 5.96
N LYS A 52 -37.77 52.87 6.95
CA LYS A 52 -37.53 51.87 8.01
C LYS A 52 -37.28 50.47 7.43
N ILE A 53 -37.99 50.10 6.36
CA ILE A 53 -37.79 48.81 5.68
C ILE A 53 -36.44 48.79 4.95
N LEU A 54 -36.06 49.87 4.26
CA LEU A 54 -34.76 49.98 3.59
C LEU A 54 -33.60 49.95 4.60
N ASP A 55 -33.75 50.59 5.75
CA ASP A 55 -32.76 50.57 6.84
C ASP A 55 -32.56 49.14 7.37
N GLU A 56 -33.64 48.37 7.55
CA GLU A 56 -33.56 46.95 7.91
C GLU A 56 -32.91 46.08 6.82
N VAL A 57 -33.16 46.37 5.52
CA VAL A 57 -32.43 45.71 4.41
C VAL A 57 -30.94 46.06 4.45
N ASN A 58 -30.62 47.33 4.67
CA ASN A 58 -29.25 47.84 4.71
C ASN A 58 -28.47 47.40 5.94
N LEU A 59 -29.14 47.10 7.07
CA LEU A 59 -28.48 46.70 8.31
C LEU A 59 -27.53 45.51 8.11
N GLN A 60 -27.91 44.53 7.28
CA GLN A 60 -27.03 43.40 6.98
C GLN A 60 -25.82 43.83 6.15
N PHE A 61 -26.00 44.75 5.20
CA PHE A 61 -24.90 45.28 4.39
C PHE A 61 -23.96 46.16 5.21
N TYR A 62 -24.47 46.95 6.16
CA TYR A 62 -23.65 47.69 7.11
C TYR A 62 -22.83 46.76 7.99
N LYS A 63 -23.41 45.69 8.53
CA LYS A 63 -22.65 44.67 9.29
C LYS A 63 -21.54 44.03 8.46
N THR A 64 -21.83 43.69 7.20
CA THR A 64 -20.80 43.17 6.29
C THR A 64 -19.71 44.21 6.04
N TYR A 65 -20.09 45.46 5.74
CA TYR A 65 -19.15 46.56 5.55
C TYR A 65 -18.26 46.80 6.77
N ASP A 66 -18.82 46.84 7.98
CA ASP A 66 -18.06 47.06 9.21
C ASP A 66 -17.01 45.96 9.41
N LYS A 67 -17.38 44.70 9.16
CA LYS A 67 -16.46 43.56 9.19
C LYS A 67 -15.38 43.64 8.12
N ASP A 68 -15.73 44.09 6.92
CA ASP A 68 -14.79 44.27 5.81
C ASP A 68 -13.78 45.37 6.14
N VAL A 69 -14.23 46.51 6.68
CA VAL A 69 -13.36 47.61 7.13
C VAL A 69 -12.46 47.16 8.27
N GLU A 70 -12.98 46.45 9.27
CA GLU A 70 -12.17 45.89 10.36
C GLU A 70 -11.05 45.00 9.81
N THR A 71 -11.37 44.15 8.83
CA THR A 71 -10.39 43.28 8.15
C THR A 71 -9.34 44.11 7.42
N ILE A 72 -9.75 45.11 6.62
CA ILE A 72 -8.84 46.00 5.89
C ILE A 72 -7.87 46.71 6.84
N MET A 73 -8.40 47.28 7.92
CA MET A 73 -7.60 48.02 8.90
C MET A 73 -6.60 47.11 9.60
N LYS A 74 -7.02 45.88 9.97
CA LYS A 74 -6.13 44.89 10.55
C LYS A 74 -5.01 44.48 9.59
N GLN A 75 -5.34 44.15 8.33
CA GLN A 75 -4.33 43.75 7.35
C GLN A 75 -3.31 44.86 7.06
N LEU A 76 -3.78 46.10 6.92
CA LEU A 76 -2.89 47.26 6.75
C LEU A 76 -1.98 47.43 7.98
N PHE A 77 -2.54 47.36 9.19
CA PHE A 77 -1.77 47.50 10.43
C PHE A 77 -0.68 46.42 10.54
N ASP A 78 -1.05 45.15 10.40
CA ASP A 78 -0.12 44.03 10.53
C ASP A 78 0.98 44.11 9.46
N ARG A 79 0.64 44.44 8.21
CA ARG A 79 1.61 44.57 7.11
C ARG A 79 2.58 45.74 7.34
N LEU A 80 2.08 46.90 7.76
CA LEU A 80 2.92 48.07 8.05
C LEU A 80 3.86 47.83 9.22
N LYS A 81 3.34 47.21 10.29
CA LYS A 81 4.12 46.82 11.45
C LYS A 81 5.25 45.88 11.02
N TYR A 82 4.95 44.87 10.21
CA TYR A 82 5.98 43.98 9.66
C TYR A 82 7.02 44.73 8.81
N LEU A 83 6.59 45.55 7.84
CA LEU A 83 7.50 46.21 6.90
C LEU A 83 8.45 47.23 7.56
N ARG A 84 8.06 47.82 8.69
CA ARG A 84 8.75 48.99 9.25
C ARG A 84 9.22 48.83 10.70
N ILE A 85 8.53 48.04 11.52
CA ILE A 85 8.71 48.02 12.97
C ILE A 85 9.27 46.69 13.45
N ASP A 86 8.72 45.57 12.97
CA ASP A 86 9.09 44.25 13.50
C ASP A 86 10.57 43.94 13.26
N ASP A 87 11.20 43.30 14.26
CA ASP A 87 12.62 42.99 14.20
C ASP A 87 12.98 42.01 13.09
N HIS A 88 12.06 41.07 12.78
CA HIS A 88 12.16 40.11 11.68
C HIS A 88 11.57 40.66 10.36
N GLY A 89 11.28 41.96 10.30
CA GLY A 89 10.77 42.63 9.11
C GLY A 89 11.87 43.31 8.29
N PRO A 90 11.58 43.77 7.06
CA PRO A 90 12.56 44.39 6.17
C PRO A 90 13.04 45.79 6.61
N LYS A 91 12.41 46.40 7.62
CA LYS A 91 12.79 47.72 8.17
C LYS A 91 13.00 48.78 7.08
N GLN A 92 12.02 48.97 6.20
CA GLN A 92 12.10 49.80 4.97
C GLN A 92 12.30 51.32 5.18
N GLY A 93 12.65 51.78 6.39
CA GLY A 93 12.97 53.17 6.68
C GLY A 93 11.76 54.10 6.67
N GLU A 94 11.97 55.36 6.27
CA GLU A 94 10.92 56.40 6.21
C GLU A 94 9.98 56.21 5.01
N ILE A 95 8.77 56.76 5.12
CA ILE A 95 7.76 56.73 4.05
C ILE A 95 8.06 57.85 3.06
N ASN A 96 8.19 57.49 1.78
CA ASN A 96 8.41 58.43 0.68
C ASN A 96 7.82 57.88 -0.64
N GLU A 97 8.03 58.58 -1.76
CA GLU A 97 7.49 58.18 -3.06
C GLU A 97 7.99 56.81 -3.55
N ASN A 98 9.23 56.45 -3.23
CA ASN A 98 9.84 55.17 -3.60
C ASN A 98 9.54 54.04 -2.60
N SER A 99 9.14 54.40 -1.37
CA SER A 99 8.81 53.49 -0.28
C SER A 99 7.50 53.94 0.38
N PRO A 100 6.35 53.77 -0.31
CA PRO A 100 5.07 54.31 0.13
C PRO A 100 4.49 53.59 1.35
N PHE A 101 3.47 54.20 1.96
CA PHE A 101 2.73 53.63 3.10
C PHE A 101 2.01 52.32 2.74
N VAL A 102 1.48 52.21 1.51
CA VAL A 102 0.85 50.99 1.00
C VAL A 102 1.55 50.59 -0.28
N GLU A 103 1.91 49.31 -0.38
CA GLU A 103 2.52 48.72 -1.58
C GLU A 103 1.61 48.87 -2.81
N THR A 104 2.19 48.82 -4.00
CA THR A 104 1.46 49.03 -5.26
C THR A 104 0.64 47.79 -5.61
N TYR A 105 -0.65 47.78 -5.20
CA TYR A 105 -1.62 46.73 -5.58
C TYR A 105 -2.03 46.76 -7.06
N PHE A 106 -1.94 47.94 -7.69
CA PHE A 106 -2.37 48.13 -9.06
C PHE A 106 -1.36 48.98 -9.82
N THR A 107 -0.86 48.45 -10.93
CA THR A 107 -0.04 49.19 -11.88
C THR A 107 -0.93 50.07 -12.74
N ARG A 108 -0.62 51.37 -12.80
CA ARG A 108 -1.35 52.36 -13.60
C ARG A 108 -0.55 52.71 -14.84
N LEU A 109 -1.07 52.36 -16.01
CA LEU A 109 -0.41 52.67 -17.27
C LEU A 109 -0.70 54.11 -17.70
N PRO A 110 0.30 54.80 -18.29
CA PRO A 110 0.09 56.15 -18.80
C PRO A 110 -0.84 56.13 -20.01
N HIS A 111 -1.65 57.18 -20.17
CA HIS A 111 -2.43 57.40 -21.38
C HIS A 111 -1.54 58.05 -22.47
N ASN A 112 -1.19 57.30 -23.51
CA ASN A 112 -0.27 57.70 -24.58
C ASN A 112 -0.65 57.04 -25.92
N GLU A 113 0.13 57.26 -26.99
CA GLU A 113 -0.17 56.73 -28.33
C GLU A 113 -0.35 55.20 -28.40
N ARG A 114 0.26 54.43 -27.49
CA ARG A 114 0.09 52.97 -27.41
C ARG A 114 -1.17 52.56 -26.65
N THR A 115 -1.57 53.32 -25.64
CA THR A 115 -2.69 53.00 -24.74
C THR A 115 -3.97 53.76 -25.07
N LYS A 116 -3.95 54.74 -25.99
CA LYS A 116 -5.07 55.63 -26.34
C LYS A 116 -6.36 54.92 -26.79
N ASN A 117 -6.26 53.68 -27.24
CA ASN A 117 -7.40 52.89 -27.70
C ASN A 117 -8.06 52.08 -26.56
N HIS A 118 -7.52 52.17 -25.35
CA HIS A 118 -8.00 51.49 -24.15
C HIS A 118 -8.74 52.48 -23.24
N SER A 119 -9.78 52.01 -22.54
CA SER A 119 -10.48 52.84 -21.56
C SER A 119 -9.58 53.10 -20.35
N GLU A 120 -9.78 54.23 -19.66
CA GLU A 120 -9.00 54.57 -18.46
C GLU A 120 -9.01 53.46 -17.41
N ASP A 121 -10.16 52.81 -17.18
CA ASP A 121 -10.27 51.69 -16.24
C ASP A 121 -9.41 50.48 -16.64
N SER A 122 -9.28 50.21 -17.94
CA SER A 122 -8.47 49.09 -18.45
C SER A 122 -6.95 49.35 -18.39
N LEU A 123 -6.54 50.58 -18.03
CA LEU A 123 -5.15 50.94 -17.79
C LEU A 123 -4.71 50.73 -16.35
N ILE A 124 -5.59 50.21 -15.48
CA ILE A 124 -5.31 49.90 -14.08
C ILE A 124 -5.27 48.38 -13.93
N LEU A 125 -4.07 47.82 -13.83
CA LEU A 125 -3.85 46.38 -13.83
C LEU A 125 -3.52 45.89 -12.42
N ALA A 126 -4.14 44.78 -12.01
CA ALA A 126 -3.85 44.17 -10.71
C ALA A 126 -2.46 43.53 -10.71
N ASN A 127 -1.69 43.81 -9.66
CA ASN A 127 -0.38 43.19 -9.46
C ASN A 127 -0.53 41.82 -8.81
N ASN A 128 0.38 40.90 -9.13
CA ASN A 128 0.36 39.55 -8.57
C ASN A 128 0.88 39.53 -7.14
N GLY A 129 0.81 38.37 -6.50
CA GLY A 129 1.29 38.15 -5.15
C GLY A 129 0.82 36.79 -4.65
N TRP A 130 0.73 36.66 -3.34
CA TRP A 130 0.17 35.47 -2.70
C TRP A 130 -0.72 35.85 -1.51
N VAL A 131 -1.56 34.91 -1.10
CA VAL A 131 -2.53 35.07 -0.02
C VAL A 131 -2.30 33.97 1.01
N TRP A 132 -2.18 34.35 2.29
CA TRP A 132 -2.04 33.40 3.38
C TRP A 132 -3.25 32.46 3.47
N GLU A 133 -3.02 31.15 3.59
CA GLU A 133 -4.06 30.11 3.70
C GLU A 133 -5.13 30.13 2.58
N CYS A 134 -4.74 30.49 1.36
CA CYS A 134 -5.62 30.39 0.21
C CYS A 134 -5.69 28.95 -0.30
N ASN A 135 -6.87 28.51 -0.72
CA ASN A 135 -6.99 27.27 -1.48
C ASN A 135 -6.23 27.44 -2.81
N PRO A 136 -5.24 26.57 -3.12
CA PRO A 136 -4.44 26.69 -4.34
C PRO A 136 -5.26 26.55 -5.64
N LEU A 137 -6.45 25.95 -5.58
CA LEU A 137 -7.32 25.85 -6.75
C LEU A 137 -8.07 27.15 -7.08
N ASP A 138 -8.16 28.08 -6.12
CA ASP A 138 -8.92 29.30 -6.31
C ASP A 138 -8.03 30.39 -6.91
N ASP A 139 -8.43 30.95 -8.04
CA ASP A 139 -7.84 32.20 -8.51
C ASP A 139 -8.27 33.32 -7.56
N PHE A 140 -7.35 33.75 -6.71
CA PHE A 140 -7.59 34.80 -5.72
C PHE A 140 -7.92 36.15 -6.38
N ALA A 141 -7.59 36.36 -7.66
CA ALA A 141 -8.01 37.57 -8.39
C ALA A 141 -9.36 37.42 -9.10
N SER A 142 -10.02 36.28 -8.98
CA SER A 142 -11.33 36.06 -9.58
C SER A 142 -12.39 37.01 -8.99
N PRO A 143 -13.45 37.34 -9.76
CA PRO A 143 -14.54 38.22 -9.27
C PRO A 143 -15.27 37.68 -8.03
N SER A 144 -15.19 36.37 -7.76
CA SER A 144 -15.73 35.72 -6.56
C SER A 144 -14.92 36.01 -5.30
N GLN A 145 -13.70 36.54 -5.43
CA GLN A 145 -12.77 36.79 -4.34
C GLN A 145 -12.65 38.30 -4.08
N SER A 146 -12.56 38.69 -2.81
CA SER A 146 -12.44 40.10 -2.40
C SER A 146 -11.08 40.42 -1.75
N VAL A 147 -10.06 39.61 -2.04
CA VAL A 147 -8.74 39.68 -1.38
C VAL A 147 -8.01 41.01 -1.63
N TYR A 148 -8.14 41.61 -2.82
CA TYR A 148 -7.55 42.91 -3.14
C TYR A 148 -8.24 44.04 -2.37
N LEU A 149 -9.57 43.98 -2.24
CA LEU A 149 -10.34 44.93 -1.44
C LEU A 149 -9.96 44.82 0.04
N PHE A 150 -9.87 43.59 0.56
CA PHE A 150 -9.55 43.30 1.95
C PHE A 150 -8.06 43.42 2.30
N ARG A 151 -7.21 43.79 1.35
CA ARG A 151 -5.74 43.92 1.53
C ARG A 151 -5.07 42.64 2.02
N LYS A 152 -5.62 41.48 1.65
CA LYS A 152 -5.08 40.16 2.03
C LYS A 152 -3.94 39.68 1.11
N VAL A 153 -3.78 40.29 -0.05
CA VAL A 153 -2.68 39.95 -0.98
C VAL A 153 -1.39 40.59 -0.46
N ILE A 154 -0.37 39.75 -0.26
CA ILE A 154 1.02 40.17 -0.12
C ILE A 154 1.53 40.37 -1.55
N VAL A 155 1.60 41.64 -1.97
CA VAL A 155 1.73 42.02 -3.37
C VAL A 155 3.18 42.12 -3.82
N TRP A 156 3.44 41.68 -5.05
CA TRP A 156 4.67 41.92 -5.80
C TRP A 156 4.45 43.11 -6.73
N GLY A 157 4.88 44.30 -6.30
CA GLY A 157 4.62 45.56 -7.01
C GLY A 157 5.30 45.69 -8.38
N ASP A 158 6.30 44.83 -8.63
CA ASP A 158 7.09 44.70 -9.86
C ASP A 158 6.39 43.85 -10.93
N CYS A 159 5.40 43.03 -10.56
CA CYS A 159 4.79 42.04 -11.43
C CYS A 159 3.27 42.24 -11.59
N VAL A 160 2.79 42.31 -12.83
CA VAL A 160 1.35 42.36 -13.16
C VAL A 160 0.78 40.94 -13.28
N LYS A 161 -0.38 40.67 -12.68
CA LYS A 161 -1.04 39.36 -12.77
C LYS A 161 -1.66 39.16 -14.16
N LEU A 162 -1.36 38.03 -14.78
CA LEU A 162 -1.89 37.65 -16.09
C LEU A 162 -3.29 37.02 -15.95
N ARG A 163 -4.31 37.64 -16.54
CA ARG A 163 -5.70 37.14 -16.52
C ARG A 163 -6.00 36.27 -17.74
N TYR A 164 -5.85 34.96 -17.59
CA TYR A 164 -6.15 33.97 -18.64
C TYR A 164 -7.65 33.77 -18.86
N GLY A 165 -8.45 33.83 -17.80
CA GLY A 165 -9.88 33.47 -17.84
C GLY A 165 -10.13 31.97 -17.68
N SER A 166 -11.36 31.55 -17.95
CA SER A 166 -11.78 30.15 -17.88
C SER A 166 -11.43 29.39 -19.16
N SER A 167 -11.24 30.09 -20.28
CA SER A 167 -10.93 29.51 -21.58
C SER A 167 -10.11 30.44 -22.47
N TYR A 168 -9.67 29.93 -23.63
CA TYR A 168 -8.96 30.70 -24.66
C TYR A 168 -9.72 31.99 -25.05
N ASP A 169 -11.04 31.91 -25.21
CA ASP A 169 -11.89 33.00 -25.71
C ASP A 169 -11.92 34.22 -24.77
N ASP A 170 -11.57 34.05 -23.49
CA ASP A 170 -11.54 35.14 -22.52
C ASP A 170 -10.36 36.09 -22.70
N ASN A 171 -9.25 35.60 -23.29
CA ASN A 171 -8.05 36.40 -23.60
C ASN A 171 -7.15 35.76 -24.69
N PRO A 172 -7.61 35.67 -25.95
CA PRO A 172 -6.91 34.93 -27.01
C PRO A 172 -5.43 35.30 -27.18
N PHE A 173 -5.14 36.60 -27.12
CA PHE A 173 -3.77 37.12 -27.24
C PHE A 173 -2.83 36.55 -26.18
N LEU A 174 -3.25 36.55 -24.91
CA LEU A 174 -2.41 36.08 -23.81
C LEU A 174 -2.11 34.58 -23.96
N TRP A 175 -3.13 33.78 -24.28
CA TRP A 175 -2.97 32.34 -24.50
C TRP A 175 -2.00 32.06 -25.65
N ASP A 176 -2.16 32.72 -26.80
CA ASP A 176 -1.28 32.54 -27.96
C ASP A 176 0.16 32.98 -27.67
N HIS A 177 0.31 34.13 -27.01
CA HIS A 177 1.62 34.67 -26.64
C HIS A 177 2.36 33.73 -25.68
N MET A 178 1.68 33.23 -24.65
CA MET A 178 2.27 32.32 -23.67
C MET A 178 2.54 30.94 -24.28
N ALA A 179 1.67 30.44 -25.17
CA ALA A 179 1.93 29.21 -25.89
C ALA A 179 3.19 29.31 -26.76
N GLN A 180 3.39 30.44 -27.46
CA GLN A 180 4.61 30.70 -28.22
C GLN A 180 5.85 30.78 -27.32
N TYR A 181 5.75 31.51 -26.20
CA TYR A 181 6.80 31.60 -25.19
C TYR A 181 7.20 30.22 -24.66
N THR A 182 6.22 29.40 -24.30
CA THR A 182 6.45 28.06 -23.76
C THR A 182 7.08 27.12 -24.79
N ARG A 183 6.60 27.14 -26.05
CA ARG A 183 7.21 26.36 -27.14
C ARG A 183 8.65 26.78 -27.43
N LEU A 184 8.93 28.08 -27.40
CA LEU A 184 10.30 28.59 -27.57
C LEU A 184 11.25 28.02 -26.49
N HIS A 185 10.82 28.03 -25.23
CA HIS A 185 11.64 27.50 -24.13
C HIS A 185 11.78 25.97 -24.22
N ALA A 186 10.74 25.25 -24.61
CA ALA A 186 10.80 23.79 -24.78
C ALA A 186 11.78 23.37 -25.89
N ASN A 187 11.95 24.21 -26.91
CA ASN A 187 12.92 23.99 -27.98
C ASN A 187 14.37 24.12 -27.49
N ILE A 188 14.62 24.95 -26.47
CA ILE A 188 15.96 25.24 -25.95
C ILE A 188 16.32 24.33 -24.76
N PHE A 189 15.41 24.16 -23.81
CA PHE A 189 15.68 23.52 -22.51
C PHE A 189 15.12 22.10 -22.44
N HIS A 190 15.77 21.26 -21.62
CA HIS A 190 15.36 19.87 -21.37
C HIS A 190 14.22 19.75 -20.36
N GLY A 191 13.93 20.84 -19.62
CA GLY A 191 12.92 20.83 -18.59
C GLY A 191 12.59 22.22 -18.07
N PHE A 192 11.52 22.31 -17.30
CA PHE A 192 11.04 23.56 -16.67
C PHE A 192 10.99 23.41 -15.15
N ARG A 193 11.38 24.46 -14.44
CA ARG A 193 11.01 24.71 -13.05
C ARG A 193 9.78 25.61 -13.05
N ILE A 194 8.66 25.12 -12.51
CA ILE A 194 7.43 25.90 -12.36
C ILE A 194 7.45 26.50 -10.97
N ASP A 195 7.70 27.80 -10.95
CA ASP A 195 7.62 28.63 -9.75
C ASP A 195 6.17 28.75 -9.27
N ASN A 196 5.95 28.68 -7.96
CA ASN A 196 4.62 28.85 -7.35
C ASN A 196 3.50 28.10 -8.10
N CYS A 197 3.74 26.84 -8.46
CA CYS A 197 2.85 26.04 -9.32
C CYS A 197 1.43 25.94 -8.76
N HIS A 198 1.32 25.88 -7.42
CA HIS A 198 0.06 25.83 -6.68
C HIS A 198 -0.80 27.10 -6.86
N SER A 199 -0.24 28.22 -7.29
CA SER A 199 -0.96 29.47 -7.56
C SER A 199 -1.30 29.67 -9.04
N THR A 200 -0.94 28.70 -9.90
CA THR A 200 -1.26 28.73 -11.33
C THR A 200 -2.53 27.94 -11.59
N PRO A 201 -3.57 28.51 -12.23
CA PRO A 201 -4.79 27.78 -12.55
C PRO A 201 -4.48 26.51 -13.34
N LEU A 202 -5.04 25.39 -12.88
CA LEU A 202 -4.65 24.07 -13.36
C LEU A 202 -4.88 23.89 -14.86
N HIS A 203 -5.96 24.44 -15.42
CA HIS A 203 -6.25 24.37 -16.86
C HIS A 203 -5.24 25.15 -17.71
N VAL A 204 -4.71 26.27 -17.20
CA VAL A 204 -3.68 27.06 -17.87
C VAL A 204 -2.36 26.31 -17.87
N ALA A 205 -1.94 25.80 -16.71
CA ALA A 205 -0.72 25.03 -16.58
C ALA A 205 -0.74 23.77 -17.46
N THR A 206 -1.85 23.02 -17.47
CA THR A 206 -2.03 21.84 -18.34
C THR A 206 -1.83 22.22 -19.80
N TYR A 207 -2.53 23.24 -20.29
CA TYR A 207 -2.43 23.64 -21.70
C TYR A 207 -1.00 24.06 -22.09
N LEU A 208 -0.35 24.90 -21.29
CA LEU A 208 1.00 25.38 -21.61
C LEU A 208 2.03 24.23 -21.58
N LEU A 209 1.94 23.32 -20.62
CA LEU A 209 2.82 22.15 -20.57
C LEU A 209 2.56 21.18 -21.72
N ASP A 210 1.31 21.03 -22.17
CA ASP A 210 0.98 20.24 -23.35
C ASP A 210 1.57 20.88 -24.63
N GLU A 211 1.51 22.21 -24.76
CA GLU A 211 2.18 22.94 -25.85
C GLU A 211 3.70 22.74 -25.82
N ALA A 212 4.30 22.72 -24.63
CA ALA A 212 5.72 22.42 -24.46
C ALA A 212 6.05 20.99 -24.92
N ARG A 213 5.22 20.01 -24.53
CA ARG A 213 5.41 18.59 -24.85
C ARG A 213 5.19 18.26 -26.33
N LYS A 214 4.40 19.07 -27.04
CA LYS A 214 4.32 18.99 -28.52
C LYS A 214 5.67 19.28 -29.19
N VAL A 215 6.49 20.13 -28.59
CA VAL A 215 7.85 20.45 -29.07
C VAL A 215 8.88 19.45 -28.55
N ARG A 216 8.78 19.08 -27.26
CA ARG A 216 9.69 18.15 -26.58
C ARG A 216 8.93 17.08 -25.80
N GLY A 217 8.80 15.88 -26.37
CA GLY A 217 8.04 14.80 -25.76
C GLY A 217 8.60 14.25 -24.44
N ASP A 218 9.91 14.45 -24.18
CA ASP A 218 10.63 14.01 -22.98
C ASP A 218 10.92 15.15 -21.99
N LEU A 219 10.16 16.25 -22.06
CA LEU A 219 10.33 17.42 -21.20
C LEU A 219 10.21 17.08 -19.71
N TYR A 220 11.27 17.35 -18.94
CA TYR A 220 11.28 17.13 -17.49
C TYR A 220 10.66 18.33 -16.75
N ILE A 221 9.71 18.08 -15.86
CA ILE A 221 9.02 19.14 -15.12
C ILE A 221 9.32 19.03 -13.64
N VAL A 222 9.75 20.14 -13.06
CA VAL A 222 9.96 20.31 -11.63
C VAL A 222 9.02 21.41 -11.15
N ALA A 223 8.35 21.20 -10.02
CA ALA A 223 7.42 22.19 -9.48
C ALA A 223 7.70 22.51 -8.02
N GLU A 224 7.66 23.80 -7.71
CA GLU A 224 7.46 24.28 -6.35
C GLU A 224 5.96 24.23 -6.02
N LEU A 225 5.58 23.23 -5.22
CA LEU A 225 4.18 22.91 -4.97
C LEU A 225 3.94 22.67 -3.48
N PHE A 226 3.11 23.52 -2.89
CA PHE A 226 2.70 23.49 -1.49
C PHE A 226 1.18 23.60 -1.42
N THR A 227 0.49 22.47 -1.54
CA THR A 227 -0.99 22.47 -1.50
C THR A 227 -1.57 22.26 -0.11
N GLY A 228 -0.73 21.93 0.88
CA GLY A 228 -1.15 21.60 2.25
C GLY A 228 -1.72 20.18 2.43
N SER A 229 -1.86 19.39 1.34
CA SER A 229 -2.27 17.98 1.39
C SER A 229 -1.55 17.17 0.30
N GLU A 230 -1.06 15.97 0.65
CA GLU A 230 -0.44 15.06 -0.31
C GLU A 230 -1.43 14.61 -1.40
N GLU A 231 -2.72 14.54 -1.09
CA GLU A 231 -3.78 14.20 -2.04
C GLU A 231 -3.93 15.28 -3.12
N MET A 232 -3.80 16.55 -2.71
CA MET A 232 -3.84 17.68 -3.62
C MET A 232 -2.56 17.77 -4.46
N ASP A 233 -1.39 17.49 -3.87
CA ASP A 233 -0.15 17.36 -4.63
C ASP A 233 -0.30 16.30 -5.73
N TYR A 234 -0.90 15.15 -5.42
CA TYR A 234 -1.15 14.07 -6.37
C TYR A 234 -2.04 14.49 -7.56
N GLU A 235 -3.07 15.30 -7.32
CA GLU A 235 -3.95 15.80 -8.39
C GLU A 235 -3.18 16.71 -9.37
N PHE A 236 -2.33 17.60 -8.87
CA PHE A 236 -1.46 18.43 -9.70
C PHE A 236 -0.46 17.56 -10.49
N LEU A 237 0.17 16.58 -9.85
CA LEU A 237 1.08 15.65 -10.52
C LEU A 237 0.39 14.91 -11.67
N LYS A 238 -0.80 14.38 -11.42
CA LYS A 238 -1.56 13.60 -12.39
C LYS A 238 -1.98 14.42 -13.60
N ARG A 239 -2.38 15.68 -13.40
CA ARG A 239 -2.84 16.55 -14.50
C ARG A 239 -1.72 17.24 -15.26
N LEU A 240 -0.63 17.59 -14.59
CA LEU A 240 0.48 18.35 -15.19
C LEU A 240 1.64 17.45 -15.64
N GLY A 241 1.63 16.17 -15.23
CA GLY A 241 2.69 15.22 -15.50
C GLY A 241 4.02 15.67 -14.90
N ILE A 242 4.00 16.24 -13.69
CA ILE A 242 5.22 16.72 -13.01
C ILE A 242 6.16 15.54 -12.74
N GLY A 243 7.44 15.73 -13.06
CA GLY A 243 8.50 14.73 -12.87
C GLY A 243 8.99 14.66 -11.44
N SER A 244 9.21 15.81 -10.79
CA SER A 244 9.58 15.90 -9.37
C SER A 244 9.03 17.14 -8.68
N LEU A 245 8.76 17.04 -7.37
CA LEU A 245 8.48 18.18 -6.52
C LEU A 245 9.75 18.69 -5.83
N ILE A 246 9.89 20.01 -5.73
CA ILE A 246 10.98 20.63 -4.98
C ILE A 246 10.78 20.38 -3.49
N ARG A 247 11.86 19.96 -2.83
CA ARG A 247 11.95 19.73 -1.39
C ARG A 247 13.27 20.33 -0.91
N GLU A 248 13.30 20.88 0.30
CA GLU A 248 14.41 21.73 0.76
C GLU A 248 14.93 21.28 2.13
N ALA A 249 16.22 20.95 2.22
CA ALA A 249 16.85 20.51 3.46
C ALA A 249 17.05 21.68 4.45
N MET A 250 17.24 22.91 3.94
CA MET A 250 17.30 24.11 4.79
C MET A 250 16.01 24.37 5.57
N GLN A 251 14.86 23.77 5.22
CA GLN A 251 13.63 23.92 6.01
C GLN A 251 13.62 23.10 7.30
N ALA A 252 14.53 22.12 7.46
CA ALA A 252 14.66 21.39 8.71
C ALA A 252 15.14 22.32 9.84
N TRP A 253 14.36 22.39 10.92
CA TRP A 253 14.64 23.21 12.10
C TRP A 253 15.48 22.50 13.18
N SER A 254 15.73 21.19 13.02
CA SER A 254 16.55 20.39 13.93
C SER A 254 17.21 19.21 13.20
N PRO A 255 18.26 18.60 13.79
CA PRO A 255 18.83 17.35 13.26
C PRO A 255 17.79 16.25 13.10
N GLY A 256 16.86 16.14 14.06
CA GLY A 256 15.75 15.18 13.99
C GLY A 256 14.86 15.39 12.77
N GLU A 257 14.51 16.63 12.44
CA GLU A 257 13.70 16.92 11.24
C GLU A 257 14.48 16.66 9.94
N LEU A 258 15.78 16.99 9.90
CA LEU A 258 16.63 16.68 8.75
C LEU A 258 16.76 15.15 8.54
N SER A 259 16.83 14.39 9.63
CA SER A 259 16.84 12.93 9.58
C SER A 259 15.52 12.37 9.04
N ARG A 260 14.38 12.98 9.39
CA ARG A 260 13.05 12.60 8.87
C ARG A 260 12.97 12.83 7.36
N LEU A 261 13.46 13.98 6.86
CA LEU A 261 13.54 14.26 5.42
C LEU A 261 14.47 13.27 4.71
N SER A 262 15.64 13.00 5.30
CA SER A 262 16.60 12.02 4.77
C SER A 262 16.00 10.60 4.70
N HIS A 263 15.17 10.22 5.68
CA HIS A 263 14.43 8.96 5.68
C HIS A 263 13.36 8.93 4.59
N LEU A 264 12.56 9.99 4.49
CA LEU A 264 11.46 10.09 3.51
C LEU A 264 11.97 9.96 2.07
N TYR A 265 13.11 10.58 1.77
CA TYR A 265 13.77 10.50 0.46
C TYR A 265 14.87 9.43 0.40
N GLY A 266 15.01 8.60 1.44
CA GLY A 266 15.97 7.51 1.51
C GLY A 266 15.52 6.25 0.76
N GLY A 267 14.26 6.15 0.34
CA GLY A 267 13.74 5.01 -0.42
C GLY A 267 13.34 3.83 0.45
N ASN A 268 13.60 2.60 -0.02
CA ASN A 268 13.09 1.40 0.66
C ASN A 268 13.94 1.06 1.89
N PRO A 269 13.36 0.51 2.97
CA PRO A 269 14.16 -0.04 4.07
C PRO A 269 15.09 -1.17 3.62
N ILE A 270 16.26 -1.31 4.28
CA ILE A 270 17.15 -2.45 4.07
C ILE A 270 16.41 -3.77 4.37
N GLY A 271 16.51 -4.74 3.45
CA GLY A 271 15.80 -6.02 3.54
C GLY A 271 14.35 -5.95 3.06
N SER A 272 13.97 -4.93 2.28
CA SER A 272 12.61 -4.74 1.77
C SER A 272 12.10 -5.86 0.87
N PHE A 273 10.79 -6.12 0.93
CA PHE A 273 10.07 -7.03 0.05
C PHE A 273 9.80 -6.43 -1.36
N ASN A 274 10.06 -5.14 -1.59
CA ASN A 274 9.75 -4.48 -2.88
C ASN A 274 10.62 -4.99 -4.06
N HIS A 275 11.83 -5.47 -3.76
CA HIS A 275 12.81 -5.94 -4.76
C HIS A 275 12.57 -7.35 -5.28
N LEU A 276 11.58 -8.05 -4.71
CA LEU A 276 11.10 -9.34 -5.18
C LEU A 276 10.62 -9.29 -6.66
N SER A 277 10.45 -8.10 -7.22
CA SER A 277 9.85 -7.87 -8.54
C SER A 277 10.81 -7.75 -9.73
N HIS A 278 12.13 -7.70 -9.57
CA HIS A 278 13.00 -7.24 -10.68
C HIS A 278 13.71 -8.32 -11.51
N HIS A 279 13.81 -9.58 -11.09
CA HIS A 279 14.47 -10.61 -11.89
C HIS A 279 13.79 -11.98 -11.87
N GLY A 280 13.55 -12.49 -13.08
CA GLY A 280 13.96 -13.85 -13.38
C GLY A 280 13.01 -15.00 -13.05
N ILE A 281 11.73 -14.79 -12.77
CA ILE A 281 10.74 -15.88 -12.91
C ILE A 281 10.52 -16.09 -14.41
N LYS A 282 11.48 -16.75 -15.08
CA LYS A 282 11.20 -17.42 -16.36
C LYS A 282 10.33 -18.61 -16.02
N GLN A 283 9.15 -18.67 -16.65
CA GLN A 283 8.23 -19.80 -16.60
C GLN A 283 7.64 -20.06 -15.22
N ILE A 284 6.61 -19.30 -14.90
CA ILE A 284 5.45 -19.76 -14.13
C ILE A 284 4.30 -19.26 -15.01
N ARG A 285 3.45 -20.16 -15.53
CA ARG A 285 2.34 -19.76 -16.42
C ARG A 285 1.39 -18.97 -15.56
N ALA A 286 1.59 -17.65 -15.48
CA ALA A 286 0.76 -16.72 -14.71
C ALA A 286 -0.72 -16.94 -15.03
N SER A 287 -1.31 -17.90 -14.33
CA SER A 287 -2.73 -18.10 -14.24
C SER A 287 -3.20 -16.86 -13.49
N GLY A 288 -4.35 -16.29 -13.89
CA GLY A 288 -4.85 -15.08 -13.24
C GLY A 288 -5.08 -15.24 -11.73
N ILE A 289 -4.89 -16.45 -11.17
CA ILE A 289 -5.01 -16.75 -9.75
C ILE A 289 -3.90 -16.09 -8.95
N HIS A 290 -2.71 -15.98 -9.53
CA HIS A 290 -1.63 -15.24 -8.91
C HIS A 290 -2.05 -13.78 -8.79
N ALA A 291 -2.61 -13.17 -9.84
CA ALA A 291 -3.11 -11.80 -9.75
C ALA A 291 -4.26 -11.60 -8.73
N LEU A 292 -5.11 -12.60 -8.47
CA LEU A 292 -6.18 -12.51 -7.46
C LEU A 292 -5.72 -12.75 -6.01
N PHE A 293 -4.81 -13.70 -5.78
CA PHE A 293 -4.23 -13.92 -4.45
C PHE A 293 -3.18 -12.87 -4.08
N PHE A 294 -2.67 -12.21 -5.11
CA PHE A 294 -1.57 -11.27 -5.01
C PHE A 294 -1.93 -10.01 -5.80
N ASP A 295 -2.61 -9.08 -5.13
CA ASP A 295 -2.41 -7.64 -5.41
C ASP A 295 -0.95 -7.20 -5.07
N CYS A 296 -0.15 -8.18 -4.63
CA CYS A 296 1.18 -8.10 -4.06
C CYS A 296 2.05 -9.16 -4.70
N SER A 297 2.87 -8.73 -5.65
CA SER A 297 4.33 -8.98 -5.77
C SER A 297 4.75 -9.81 -6.98
N PHE A 298 5.99 -9.55 -7.40
CA PHE A 298 6.74 -10.18 -8.49
C PHE A 298 6.31 -9.70 -9.90
N ASN A 299 7.14 -8.90 -10.59
CA ASN A 299 6.97 -8.79 -12.04
C ASN A 299 7.30 -10.17 -12.61
N HIS A 300 6.27 -10.95 -12.90
CA HIS A 300 6.43 -12.18 -13.64
C HIS A 300 6.92 -11.81 -15.03
N LEU A 301 8.17 -12.16 -15.33
CA LEU A 301 8.66 -12.27 -16.70
C LEU A 301 7.95 -13.47 -17.34
N SER A 302 6.68 -13.27 -17.70
CA SER A 302 6.13 -14.04 -18.81
C SER A 302 7.04 -13.82 -20.02
N HIS A 303 7.04 -14.74 -20.98
CA HIS A 303 7.70 -14.55 -22.28
C HIS A 303 7.30 -13.21 -22.99
N HIS A 304 6.34 -12.45 -22.44
CA HIS A 304 5.82 -11.17 -22.95
C HIS A 304 5.96 -9.97 -21.98
N GLY A 305 6.70 -10.05 -20.87
CA GLY A 305 7.13 -8.86 -20.11
C GLY A 305 6.02 -7.97 -19.53
N ILE A 306 5.02 -8.54 -18.85
CA ILE A 306 3.95 -7.77 -18.19
C ILE A 306 4.49 -7.17 -16.88
N LYS A 307 4.60 -5.84 -16.80
CA LYS A 307 4.92 -5.10 -15.56
C LYS A 307 3.64 -4.58 -14.92
N GLN A 308 3.41 -4.87 -13.65
CA GLN A 308 2.28 -4.31 -12.91
C GLN A 308 2.58 -2.84 -12.57
N ILE A 309 1.71 -1.92 -12.99
CA ILE A 309 1.82 -0.50 -12.61
C ILE A 309 1.29 -0.36 -11.18
N ARG A 310 2.09 0.23 -10.29
CA ARG A 310 1.71 0.51 -8.90
C ARG A 310 1.83 2.00 -8.65
N ALA A 311 1.06 2.49 -7.68
CA ALA A 311 1.29 3.80 -7.13
C ALA A 311 2.70 3.85 -6.51
N SER A 312 3.48 4.86 -6.88
CA SER A 312 4.74 5.22 -6.24
C SER A 312 4.54 6.49 -5.44
N GLY A 313 5.41 6.72 -4.47
CA GLY A 313 5.51 8.04 -3.83
C GLY A 313 5.85 9.13 -4.83
N ILE A 314 5.61 10.37 -4.44
CA ILE A 314 5.95 11.54 -5.26
C ILE A 314 7.47 11.67 -5.33
N HIS A 315 8.00 11.70 -6.55
CA HIS A 315 9.43 11.91 -6.76
C HIS A 315 9.84 13.31 -6.28
N ALA A 316 10.99 13.40 -5.62
CA ALA A 316 11.55 14.65 -5.12
C ALA A 316 12.75 15.12 -5.95
N LEU A 317 12.90 16.43 -6.04
CA LEU A 317 14.17 17.10 -6.29
C LEU A 317 14.57 17.75 -4.96
N PHE A 318 15.47 17.11 -4.25
CA PHE A 318 15.87 17.47 -2.91
C PHE A 318 17.05 18.45 -2.95
N PHE A 319 16.77 19.71 -2.65
CA PHE A 319 17.77 20.75 -2.53
C PHE A 319 18.43 20.69 -1.16
N ASP A 320 19.75 20.80 -1.12
CA ASP A 320 20.43 21.19 0.11
C ASP A 320 20.02 22.60 0.52
N CYS A 321 20.06 23.55 -0.41
CA CYS A 321 19.65 24.94 -0.29
C CYS A 321 19.11 25.43 -1.64
N SER A 322 17.89 25.99 -1.65
CA SER A 322 17.35 26.67 -2.83
C SER A 322 17.81 28.14 -2.88
N HIS A 323 17.52 28.82 -3.98
CA HIS A 323 17.89 30.24 -4.12
C HIS A 323 17.06 31.19 -3.26
N ASP A 324 15.92 30.74 -2.73
CA ASP A 324 15.06 31.52 -1.82
C ASP A 324 15.38 31.23 -0.35
N ASN A 325 16.29 30.30 -0.07
CA ASN A 325 16.62 29.90 1.28
C ASN A 325 17.67 30.83 1.91
N GLU A 326 17.50 31.10 3.20
CA GLU A 326 18.60 31.57 4.03
C GLU A 326 19.76 30.57 4.02
N MET A 327 20.99 31.08 3.93
CA MET A 327 22.19 30.24 3.90
C MET A 327 22.47 29.60 5.27
N PRO A 328 23.27 28.50 5.34
CA PRO A 328 23.64 27.87 6.61
C PRO A 328 24.19 28.85 7.65
N ALA A 329 24.99 29.83 7.23
CA ALA A 329 25.54 30.85 8.12
C ALA A 329 24.48 31.77 8.77
N GLN A 330 23.27 31.86 8.19
CA GLN A 330 22.15 32.62 8.76
C GLN A 330 21.26 31.75 9.65
N LYS A 331 20.98 30.52 9.22
CA LYS A 331 19.97 29.65 9.86
C LYS A 331 20.56 28.65 10.86
N ARG A 332 21.83 28.28 10.70
CA ARG A 332 22.58 27.27 11.46
C ARG A 332 24.00 27.82 11.71
N THR A 333 25.04 27.05 11.38
CA THR A 333 26.41 27.56 11.23
C THR A 333 26.91 27.28 9.79
N PRO A 334 27.90 28.05 9.28
CA PRO A 334 28.47 27.81 7.95
C PRO A 334 29.08 26.41 7.78
N GLU A 335 29.58 25.80 8.85
CA GLU A 335 30.17 24.45 8.83
C GLU A 335 29.14 23.36 8.46
N ASP A 336 27.84 23.59 8.71
CA ASP A 336 26.77 22.65 8.37
C ASP A 336 26.60 22.45 6.85
N THR A 337 27.18 23.32 6.04
CA THR A 337 27.20 23.20 4.56
C THR A 337 27.68 21.82 4.12
N LEU A 338 28.71 21.27 4.78
CA LEU A 338 29.26 19.96 4.45
C LEU A 338 28.32 18.78 4.82
N PRO A 339 27.95 18.56 6.10
CA PRO A 339 27.10 17.44 6.48
C PRO A 339 25.69 17.49 5.85
N ASN A 340 25.08 18.66 5.70
CA ASN A 340 23.78 18.79 5.05
C ASN A 340 23.84 18.40 3.56
N SER A 341 24.84 18.90 2.83
CA SER A 341 25.10 18.52 1.43
C SER A 341 25.34 17.02 1.26
N ALA A 342 26.11 16.43 2.18
CA ALA A 342 26.41 15.01 2.20
C ALA A 342 25.15 14.16 2.39
N LEU A 343 24.28 14.51 3.34
CA LEU A 343 23.02 13.82 3.60
C LEU A 343 22.08 13.87 2.41
N VAL A 344 21.93 15.04 1.77
CA VAL A 344 21.12 15.20 0.55
C VAL A 344 21.65 14.30 -0.58
N SER A 345 22.97 14.20 -0.73
CA SER A 345 23.61 13.36 -1.75
C SER A 345 23.36 11.86 -1.54
N MET A 346 23.07 11.43 -0.31
CA MET A 346 22.69 10.04 -0.02
C MET A 346 21.25 9.71 -0.41
N ALA A 347 20.39 10.70 -0.62
CA ALA A 347 18.97 10.50 -0.94
C ALA A 347 18.75 9.72 -2.26
N ILE A 348 17.66 8.96 -2.30
CA ILE A 348 17.12 8.26 -3.48
C ILE A 348 16.11 9.18 -4.16
N ALA A 349 16.60 10.36 -4.54
CA ALA A 349 15.88 11.43 -5.19
C ALA A 349 16.85 12.17 -6.12
N SER A 350 16.36 13.01 -7.02
CA SER A 350 17.24 13.97 -7.68
C SER A 350 17.72 14.99 -6.64
N THR A 351 18.93 15.52 -6.78
CA THR A 351 19.49 16.53 -5.86
C THR A 351 19.72 17.86 -6.56
N GLY A 352 19.69 18.95 -5.79
CA GLY A 352 19.97 20.30 -6.27
C GLY A 352 20.72 21.14 -5.23
N SER A 353 21.43 22.17 -5.70
CA SER A 353 22.10 23.19 -4.89
C SER A 353 22.06 24.52 -5.63
N VAL A 354 21.91 25.62 -4.89
CA VAL A 354 22.11 26.97 -5.43
C VAL A 354 23.61 27.30 -5.47
N TYR A 355 24.05 27.99 -6.52
CA TYR A 355 25.41 28.56 -6.55
C TYR A 355 25.59 29.51 -5.35
N GLY A 356 26.69 29.36 -4.62
CA GLY A 356 26.96 30.09 -3.40
C GLY A 356 26.79 29.27 -2.12
N TYR A 357 26.01 28.19 -2.17
CA TYR A 357 25.91 27.26 -1.04
C TYR A 357 27.24 26.53 -0.86
N ASP A 358 27.74 25.90 -1.92
CA ASP A 358 28.98 25.13 -1.93
C ASP A 358 30.21 26.01 -1.62
N GLU A 359 30.17 27.28 -2.04
CA GLU A 359 31.19 28.29 -1.81
C GLU A 359 31.08 28.96 -0.42
N VAL A 360 30.10 28.58 0.41
CA VAL A 360 29.89 29.11 1.77
C VAL A 360 29.64 30.63 1.78
N ILE A 361 28.79 31.11 0.88
CA ILE A 361 28.32 32.51 0.91
C ILE A 361 27.51 32.71 2.19
N PRO A 362 27.87 33.71 3.03
CA PRO A 362 27.31 33.80 4.39
C PRO A 362 25.88 34.33 4.45
N ARG A 363 25.34 34.82 3.33
CA ARG A 363 24.01 35.44 3.27
C ARG A 363 23.32 35.09 1.96
N HIS A 364 22.01 34.89 2.05
CA HIS A 364 21.10 34.85 0.91
C HIS A 364 21.28 36.12 0.06
N LEU A 365 21.27 35.94 -1.25
CA LEU A 365 21.51 37.01 -2.21
C LEU A 365 20.17 37.65 -2.61
N ASP A 366 20.10 38.97 -2.52
CA ASP A 366 18.92 39.71 -2.95
C ASP A 366 18.80 39.66 -4.49
N ILE A 367 17.82 38.90 -4.98
CA ILE A 367 17.56 38.69 -6.40
C ILE A 367 17.20 39.98 -7.17
N VAL A 368 16.85 41.07 -6.47
CA VAL A 368 16.45 42.34 -7.07
C VAL A 368 17.62 43.32 -7.15
N HIS A 369 18.40 43.43 -6.07
CA HIS A 369 19.39 44.52 -5.92
C HIS A 369 20.85 44.08 -6.04
N GLU A 370 21.15 42.77 -5.98
CA GLU A 370 22.53 42.30 -6.11
C GLU A 370 23.02 42.44 -7.56
N THR A 371 24.11 43.17 -7.74
CA THR A 371 24.70 43.44 -9.07
C THR A 371 26.10 42.86 -9.24
N ARG A 372 26.70 42.33 -8.16
CA ARG A 372 28.05 41.77 -8.19
C ARG A 372 28.06 40.43 -8.93
N LEU A 373 29.22 40.06 -9.48
CA LEU A 373 29.42 38.79 -10.18
C LEU A 373 29.84 37.70 -9.21
N TYR A 374 29.51 36.45 -9.49
CA TYR A 374 30.08 35.34 -8.72
C TYR A 374 31.60 35.25 -8.89
N ASP A 375 32.29 35.05 -7.78
CA ASP A 375 33.66 34.57 -7.83
C ASP A 375 33.66 33.08 -8.21
N VAL A 376 34.45 32.72 -9.22
CA VAL A 376 34.46 31.35 -9.81
C VAL A 376 35.67 30.53 -9.35
N GLU A 377 36.41 31.03 -8.37
CA GLU A 377 37.47 30.27 -7.72
C GLU A 377 36.86 29.14 -6.87
N LYS A 378 37.51 27.97 -6.88
CA LYS A 378 37.10 26.85 -6.04
C LYS A 378 37.22 27.23 -4.57
N ALA A 379 36.11 27.13 -3.82
CA ALA A 379 36.03 27.41 -2.40
C ALA A 379 35.11 26.42 -1.68
N GLY A 380 35.17 26.42 -0.35
CA GLY A 380 34.22 25.68 0.49
C GLY A 380 34.24 24.17 0.27
N ILE A 381 33.08 23.60 -0.06
CA ILE A 381 32.88 22.15 -0.16
C ILE A 381 32.95 21.62 -1.60
N ALA A 382 33.34 22.44 -2.58
CA ALA A 382 33.27 22.10 -4.01
C ALA A 382 33.96 20.75 -4.36
N ASP A 383 35.13 20.48 -3.79
CA ASP A 383 35.85 19.22 -4.04
C ASP A 383 35.11 18.02 -3.44
N MET A 384 34.56 18.15 -2.23
CA MET A 384 33.75 17.07 -1.64
C MET A 384 32.41 16.90 -2.37
N LYS A 385 31.78 18.00 -2.83
CA LYS A 385 30.56 17.96 -3.62
C LYS A 385 30.76 17.17 -4.91
N ALA A 386 31.92 17.33 -5.56
CA ALA A 386 32.25 16.55 -6.75
C ALA A 386 32.30 15.04 -6.45
N ILE A 387 32.93 14.63 -5.34
CA ILE A 387 32.98 13.23 -4.87
C ILE A 387 31.56 12.71 -4.60
N MET A 388 30.77 13.46 -3.82
CA MET A 388 29.43 13.05 -3.43
C MET A 388 28.46 12.98 -4.60
N ASN A 389 28.55 13.91 -5.57
CA ASN A 389 27.74 13.87 -6.79
C ASN A 389 28.11 12.68 -7.68
N ALA A 390 29.40 12.38 -7.83
CA ALA A 390 29.85 11.21 -8.58
C ALA A 390 29.32 9.91 -7.95
N LEU A 391 29.39 9.83 -6.61
CA LEU A 391 28.84 8.71 -5.86
C LEU A 391 27.32 8.62 -5.97
N HIS A 392 26.60 9.74 -5.84
CA HIS A 392 25.15 9.80 -6.01
C HIS A 392 24.71 9.30 -7.39
N VAL A 393 25.38 9.73 -8.45
CA VAL A 393 25.11 9.29 -9.82
C VAL A 393 25.41 7.80 -10.00
N LYS A 394 26.52 7.30 -9.43
CA LYS A 394 26.84 5.86 -9.42
C LYS A 394 25.71 5.07 -8.75
N MET A 395 25.38 5.42 -7.51
CA MET A 395 24.35 4.75 -6.71
C MET A 395 22.96 4.79 -7.40
N GLY A 396 22.61 5.92 -8.03
CA GLY A 396 21.37 6.07 -8.77
C GLY A 396 21.30 5.20 -10.04
N ARG A 397 22.40 5.12 -10.81
CA ARG A 397 22.48 4.31 -12.05
C ARG A 397 22.54 2.81 -11.78
N GLU A 398 23.27 2.42 -10.75
CA GLU A 398 23.47 1.01 -10.38
C GLU A 398 22.31 0.45 -9.54
N GLY A 399 21.39 1.30 -9.06
CA GLY A 399 20.17 0.83 -8.40
C GLY A 399 20.32 0.56 -6.90
N PHE A 400 21.08 1.39 -6.20
CA PHE A 400 21.16 1.39 -4.74
C PHE A 400 19.87 2.00 -4.18
N THR A 401 18.88 1.15 -3.94
CA THR A 401 17.49 1.52 -3.64
C THR A 401 17.06 1.24 -2.20
N GLU A 402 17.88 0.57 -1.41
CA GLU A 402 17.63 0.31 0.00
C GLU A 402 18.42 1.30 0.88
N CYS A 403 17.83 1.74 1.98
CA CYS A 403 18.41 2.70 2.89
C CYS A 403 18.01 2.44 4.34
N HIS A 404 18.92 2.78 5.25
CA HIS A 404 18.66 2.92 6.67
C HIS A 404 19.14 4.30 7.13
N VAL A 405 18.30 5.01 7.87
CA VAL A 405 18.63 6.32 8.44
C VAL A 405 18.51 6.20 9.95
N HIS A 406 19.54 6.66 10.65
CA HIS A 406 19.57 6.71 12.10
C HIS A 406 19.96 8.11 12.56
N HIS A 407 19.37 8.55 13.67
CA HIS A 407 19.59 9.86 14.27
C HIS A 407 19.86 9.68 15.76
N GLU A 408 20.99 10.23 16.20
CA GLU A 408 21.44 10.22 17.58
C GLU A 408 22.03 11.59 17.90
N ASN A 409 21.34 12.40 18.70
CA ASN A 409 21.75 13.76 19.08
C ASN A 409 21.99 14.66 17.85
N GLU A 410 23.22 15.13 17.62
CA GLU A 410 23.59 15.97 16.46
C GLU A 410 24.11 15.12 15.27
N TYR A 411 24.10 13.79 15.39
CA TYR A 411 24.52 12.87 14.34
C TYR A 411 23.36 12.32 13.55
N ILE A 412 23.56 12.25 12.23
CA ILE A 412 22.68 11.53 11.31
C ILE A 412 23.57 10.57 10.53
N SER A 413 23.22 9.28 10.53
CA SER A 413 23.86 8.29 9.68
C SER A 413 22.89 7.75 8.64
N VAL A 414 23.39 7.62 7.41
CA VAL A 414 22.62 7.14 6.26
C VAL A 414 23.39 6.01 5.61
N HIS A 415 22.83 4.81 5.63
CA HIS A 415 23.38 3.62 4.97
C HIS A 415 22.56 3.29 3.75
N ARG A 416 23.10 3.55 2.56
CA ARG A 416 22.45 3.26 1.28
C ARG A 416 23.07 2.04 0.62
N VAL A 417 22.26 1.05 0.26
CA VAL A 417 22.69 -0.31 -0.11
C VAL A 417 22.02 -0.77 -1.40
N HIS A 418 22.78 -1.47 -2.23
CA HIS A 418 22.26 -2.19 -3.38
C HIS A 418 21.53 -3.46 -2.93
N PRO A 419 20.26 -3.68 -3.32
CA PRO A 419 19.45 -4.82 -2.85
C PRO A 419 19.92 -6.20 -3.31
N GLN A 420 20.96 -6.31 -4.14
CA GLN A 420 21.40 -7.58 -4.73
C GLN A 420 22.86 -7.85 -4.42
N THR A 421 23.76 -6.95 -4.81
CA THR A 421 25.20 -7.10 -4.53
C THR A 421 25.52 -6.88 -3.05
N ARG A 422 24.65 -6.15 -2.34
CA ARG A 422 24.83 -5.73 -0.95
C ARG A 422 26.10 -4.90 -0.73
N GLU A 423 26.61 -4.32 -1.82
CA GLU A 423 27.48 -3.17 -1.78
C GLU A 423 26.66 -1.97 -1.26
N GLY A 424 27.28 -1.12 -0.45
CA GLY A 424 26.63 0.05 0.09
C GLY A 424 27.60 1.10 0.56
N TYR A 425 27.06 2.27 0.89
CA TYR A 425 27.81 3.40 1.41
C TYR A 425 27.14 3.89 2.69
N LEU A 426 27.93 3.97 3.76
CA LEU A 426 27.51 4.51 5.05
C LEU A 426 28.11 5.90 5.20
N LEU A 427 27.25 6.90 5.29
CA LEU A 427 27.62 8.26 5.68
C LEU A 427 27.33 8.43 7.16
N VAL A 428 28.28 8.96 7.91
CA VAL A 428 28.07 9.49 9.27
C VAL A 428 28.31 11.00 9.20
N ALA A 429 27.26 11.79 9.43
CA ALA A 429 27.29 13.24 9.37
C ALA A 429 27.07 13.82 10.77
N HIS A 430 28.02 14.63 11.25
CA HIS A 430 27.87 15.43 12.45
C HIS A 430 27.37 16.82 12.05
N THR A 431 26.07 17.06 12.22
CA THR A 431 25.42 18.30 11.81
C THR A 431 25.81 19.47 12.71
N ALA A 432 25.79 20.69 12.18
CA ALA A 432 26.16 21.91 12.91
C ALA A 432 24.96 22.87 13.03
N PHE A 433 23.89 22.41 13.70
CA PHE A 433 22.74 23.25 14.05
C PHE A 433 23.05 24.20 15.21
N SER A 434 24.02 23.84 16.06
CA SER A 434 24.45 24.63 17.21
C SER A 434 25.92 25.07 17.04
N LYS A 435 26.34 26.12 17.77
CA LYS A 435 27.74 26.60 17.78
C LYS A 435 28.67 25.76 18.66
N SER A 436 28.26 24.56 19.04
CA SER A 436 29.11 23.65 19.82
C SER A 436 30.32 23.25 18.98
N LEU A 437 31.47 23.07 19.62
CA LEU A 437 32.64 22.42 19.02
C LEU A 437 32.86 21.02 19.60
N ASP A 438 32.00 20.61 20.54
CA ASP A 438 32.10 19.31 21.18
C ASP A 438 31.67 18.21 20.20
N ARG A 439 32.39 17.09 20.21
CA ARG A 439 31.96 15.86 19.54
C ARG A 439 30.63 15.39 20.13
N GLY A 440 30.41 15.58 21.43
CA GLY A 440 29.30 14.98 22.15
C GLY A 440 29.42 13.45 22.21
N ASP A 441 28.35 12.81 22.68
CA ASP A 441 28.25 11.35 22.77
C ASP A 441 27.62 10.78 21.48
N PHE A 442 28.25 9.72 20.96
CA PHE A 442 27.78 8.98 19.79
C PHE A 442 28.24 7.54 19.91
N ASN A 443 27.28 6.61 19.88
CA ASN A 443 27.52 5.20 20.06
C ASN A 443 28.36 4.59 18.93
N THR A 444 29.08 3.51 19.25
CA THR A 444 29.75 2.69 18.24
C THR A 444 28.70 2.07 17.32
N ILE A 445 28.90 2.20 16.01
CA ILE A 445 28.02 1.58 15.01
C ILE A 445 28.44 0.12 14.84
N GLU A 446 27.48 -0.80 14.90
CA GLU A 446 27.71 -2.23 14.73
C GLU A 446 27.05 -2.75 13.45
N LEU A 447 27.88 -3.23 12.50
CA LEU A 447 27.42 -3.86 11.27
C LEU A 447 27.78 -5.34 11.27
N ARG A 448 26.77 -6.22 11.26
CA ARG A 448 26.98 -7.67 11.23
C ARG A 448 27.24 -8.16 9.79
N GLY A 449 28.19 -9.08 9.64
CA GLY A 449 28.55 -9.73 8.38
C GLY A 449 29.00 -8.77 7.28
N THR A 450 29.49 -7.59 7.65
CA THR A 450 29.77 -6.50 6.71
C THR A 450 31.20 -6.03 6.84
N VAL A 451 31.95 -6.05 5.73
CA VAL A 451 33.29 -5.47 5.65
C VAL A 451 33.14 -3.98 5.37
N VAL A 452 33.99 -3.17 5.99
CA VAL A 452 33.92 -1.71 5.93
C VAL A 452 35.30 -1.16 5.57
N GLU A 453 35.32 -0.23 4.62
CA GLU A 453 36.49 0.55 4.22
C GLU A 453 36.16 2.04 4.36
N VAL A 454 37.01 2.80 5.03
CA VAL A 454 36.83 4.26 5.16
C VAL A 454 37.31 4.90 3.88
N LEU A 455 36.42 5.62 3.19
CA LEU A 455 36.77 6.35 1.97
C LEU A 455 37.28 7.75 2.30
N GLU A 456 36.57 8.47 3.16
CA GLU A 456 36.87 9.86 3.48
C GLU A 456 36.45 10.18 4.92
N SER A 457 37.20 11.07 5.59
CA SER A 457 36.87 11.61 6.92
C SER A 457 37.35 13.06 6.97
N CYS A 458 36.45 14.02 6.90
CA CYS A 458 36.82 15.43 6.82
C CYS A 458 35.81 16.35 7.51
N ARG A 459 36.23 17.59 7.75
CA ARG A 459 35.37 18.67 8.24
C ARG A 459 35.54 19.94 7.44
N LEU A 460 34.49 20.75 7.40
CA LEU A 460 34.56 22.11 6.89
C LEU A 460 35.02 23.04 8.02
N VAL A 461 36.13 23.76 7.78
CA VAL A 461 36.67 24.76 8.72
C VAL A 461 36.50 26.15 8.12
N ILE A 462 36.00 27.08 8.92
CA ILE A 462 35.92 28.50 8.55
C ILE A 462 37.10 29.24 9.18
N ASN A 463 37.94 29.81 8.31
CA ASN A 463 39.26 30.35 8.66
C ASN A 463 39.27 31.86 8.94
N GLY A 464 38.13 32.53 8.82
CA GLY A 464 38.01 33.96 9.12
C GLY A 464 36.71 34.59 8.66
N ASP A 465 36.66 35.91 8.79
CA ASP A 465 35.53 36.72 8.36
C ASP A 465 35.48 36.90 6.83
N LEU A 466 34.30 37.26 6.33
CA LEU A 466 34.07 37.55 4.92
C LEU A 466 35.02 38.65 4.41
N VAL A 467 35.74 38.36 3.32
CA VAL A 467 36.53 39.36 2.59
C VAL A 467 35.63 39.99 1.51
N GLU A 468 35.11 41.17 1.79
CA GLU A 468 34.23 41.88 0.85
C GLU A 468 34.99 42.35 -0.39
N ARG A 469 34.46 42.00 -1.57
CA ARG A 469 34.92 42.50 -2.87
C ARG A 469 33.81 43.34 -3.51
N LYS A 470 34.19 44.48 -4.08
CA LYS A 470 33.24 45.45 -4.64
C LYS A 470 32.44 44.89 -5.83
N ASP A 471 33.12 44.16 -6.71
CA ASP A 471 32.54 43.68 -7.97
C ASP A 471 32.20 42.18 -7.94
N PHE A 472 32.59 41.48 -6.87
CA PHE A 472 32.45 40.04 -6.74
C PHE A 472 31.74 39.62 -5.46
N ILE A 473 30.93 38.57 -5.57
CA ILE A 473 30.31 37.86 -4.46
C ILE A 473 31.26 36.74 -4.05
N THR A 474 31.73 36.81 -2.80
CA THR A 474 32.69 35.87 -2.22
C THR A 474 32.06 35.09 -1.07
N GLY A 475 32.55 33.87 -0.88
CA GLY A 475 32.26 33.04 0.27
C GLY A 475 33.10 33.39 1.50
N LEU A 476 32.77 32.77 2.63
CA LEU A 476 33.64 32.78 3.80
C LEU A 476 34.95 32.03 3.48
N PRO A 477 36.12 32.55 3.91
CA PRO A 477 37.37 31.82 3.82
C PRO A 477 37.23 30.46 4.51
N SER A 478 37.33 29.38 3.74
CA SER A 478 37.01 28.04 4.20
C SER A 478 37.92 27.00 3.57
N GLU A 479 38.19 25.91 4.29
CA GLU A 479 38.94 24.77 3.80
C GLU A 479 38.37 23.45 4.33
N LEU A 480 38.64 22.37 3.59
CA LEU A 480 38.34 21.01 4.03
C LEU A 480 39.54 20.44 4.77
N GLU A 481 39.41 20.26 6.07
CA GLU A 481 40.43 19.65 6.92
C GLU A 481 40.19 18.14 7.01
N GLN A 482 41.23 17.35 6.74
CA GLN A 482 41.20 15.90 6.89
C GLN A 482 41.25 15.50 8.36
N LEU A 483 40.33 14.62 8.76
CA LEU A 483 40.22 14.10 10.11
C LEU A 483 40.83 12.70 10.22
N GLU A 484 41.07 12.26 11.46
CA GLU A 484 41.38 10.87 11.72
C GLU A 484 40.25 9.95 11.19
N HIS A 485 40.62 8.82 10.60
CA HIS A 485 39.62 7.87 10.11
C HIS A 485 38.91 7.18 11.28
N PRO A 486 37.61 6.85 11.14
CA PRO A 486 36.92 5.96 12.08
C PRO A 486 37.69 4.66 12.32
N LYS A 487 37.76 4.23 13.57
CA LYS A 487 38.41 2.97 13.94
C LYS A 487 37.48 1.81 13.60
N ILE A 488 37.95 0.89 12.76
CA ILE A 488 37.21 -0.29 12.31
C ILE A 488 37.76 -1.53 13.01
N GLU A 489 36.92 -2.23 13.78
CA GLU A 489 37.30 -3.47 14.47
C GLU A 489 36.31 -4.59 14.14
N MET A 490 36.79 -5.73 13.65
CA MET A 490 35.93 -6.89 13.39
C MET A 490 36.10 -7.94 14.49
N LYS A 491 35.00 -8.27 15.18
CA LYS A 491 34.93 -9.31 16.23
C LYS A 491 33.69 -10.18 15.99
N ASP A 492 33.85 -11.50 15.95
CA ASP A 492 32.74 -12.45 15.80
C ASP A 492 31.77 -12.14 14.64
N SER A 493 32.31 -11.73 13.49
CA SER A 493 31.54 -11.27 12.31
C SER A 493 30.72 -9.99 12.53
N ILE A 494 31.01 -9.21 13.57
CA ILE A 494 30.48 -7.88 13.82
C ILE A 494 31.60 -6.87 13.58
N THR A 495 31.36 -5.93 12.68
CA THR A 495 32.25 -4.80 12.43
C THR A 495 31.78 -3.61 13.26
N GLN A 496 32.62 -3.22 14.21
CA GLN A 496 32.43 -2.06 15.07
C GLN A 496 33.13 -0.86 14.46
N ILE A 497 32.40 0.23 14.26
CA ILE A 497 32.89 1.50 13.72
C ILE A 497 32.83 2.53 14.85
N THR A 498 34.00 2.99 15.28
CA THR A 498 34.11 4.01 16.34
C THR A 498 34.57 5.32 15.74
N ILE A 499 33.70 6.34 15.83
CA ILE A 499 34.01 7.71 15.40
C ILE A 499 35.06 8.31 16.36
N PRO A 500 36.13 8.93 15.84
CA PRO A 500 37.23 9.43 16.65
C PRO A 500 36.78 10.54 17.62
N LYS A 501 37.64 10.85 18.60
CA LYS A 501 37.38 11.93 19.56
C LYS A 501 37.38 13.31 18.92
N GLN A 502 38.18 13.50 17.87
CA GLN A 502 38.22 14.73 17.08
C GLN A 502 37.29 14.58 15.87
N PHE A 503 35.99 14.81 16.10
CA PHE A 503 34.96 14.79 15.08
C PHE A 503 33.88 15.83 15.40
N PRO A 504 34.22 17.13 15.34
CA PRO A 504 33.33 18.23 15.76
C PRO A 504 32.13 18.40 14.80
N PRO A 505 31.14 19.25 15.13
CA PRO A 505 30.07 19.60 14.20
C PRO A 505 30.63 20.14 12.88
N GLY A 506 29.95 19.85 11.76
CA GLY A 506 30.44 20.17 10.42
C GLY A 506 31.37 19.10 9.82
N SER A 507 31.37 17.90 10.40
CA SER A 507 32.22 16.78 9.97
C SER A 507 31.41 15.66 9.30
N ILE A 508 32.06 14.94 8.39
CA ILE A 508 31.53 13.72 7.78
C ILE A 508 32.56 12.59 7.77
N ALA A 509 32.07 11.36 7.83
CA ALA A 509 32.83 10.16 7.52
C ALA A 509 32.04 9.34 6.50
N LEU A 510 32.66 9.05 5.36
CA LEU A 510 32.08 8.27 4.28
C LEU A 510 32.79 6.92 4.22
N LEU A 511 32.00 5.85 4.31
CA LEU A 511 32.51 4.48 4.35
C LEU A 511 31.88 3.64 3.25
N HIS A 512 32.69 2.86 2.55
CA HIS A 512 32.25 1.77 1.72
C HIS A 512 31.92 0.56 2.59
N THR A 513 30.83 -0.13 2.25
CA THR A 513 30.37 -1.31 2.97
C THR A 513 30.08 -2.43 1.99
N GLN A 514 30.49 -3.65 2.33
CA GLN A 514 30.15 -4.85 1.58
C GLN A 514 29.64 -5.91 2.54
N THR A 515 28.34 -6.22 2.48
CA THR A 515 27.80 -7.36 3.23
C THR A 515 28.17 -8.64 2.51
N ILE A 516 28.74 -9.59 3.25
CA ILE A 516 29.15 -10.89 2.71
C ILE A 516 27.88 -11.71 2.48
N ILE A 517 27.59 -11.98 1.21
CA ILE A 517 26.49 -12.84 0.78
C ILE A 517 26.97 -13.77 -0.33
N TYR A 518 26.22 -14.84 -0.58
CA TYR A 518 26.47 -15.71 -1.73
C TYR A 518 26.12 -14.98 -3.04
N GLU A 519 27.00 -15.08 -4.04
CA GLU A 519 26.70 -14.60 -5.39
C GLU A 519 25.44 -15.27 -5.94
N ASN A 520 24.60 -14.49 -6.63
CA ASN A 520 23.36 -14.96 -7.26
C ASN A 520 22.38 -15.66 -6.30
N LEU A 521 22.39 -15.31 -5.01
CA LEU A 521 21.54 -15.93 -3.99
C LEU A 521 20.06 -15.88 -4.36
N ASP A 522 19.53 -14.72 -4.77
CA ASP A 522 18.11 -14.57 -5.10
C ASP A 522 17.69 -15.52 -6.25
N SER A 523 18.47 -15.57 -7.33
CA SER A 523 18.25 -16.50 -8.46
C SER A 523 18.32 -17.96 -8.02
N PHE A 524 19.26 -18.31 -7.15
CA PHE A 524 19.37 -19.65 -6.60
C PHE A 524 18.13 -20.01 -5.77
N LEU A 525 17.61 -19.09 -4.95
CA LEU A 525 16.49 -19.37 -4.05
C LEU A 525 15.18 -19.62 -4.77
N ILE A 526 14.99 -19.05 -5.97
CA ILE A 526 13.77 -19.24 -6.77
C ILE A 526 13.87 -20.41 -7.78
N ALA A 527 15.07 -20.87 -8.11
CA ALA A 527 15.28 -21.91 -9.12
C ALA A 527 14.81 -23.30 -8.69
N ASP A 528 14.39 -24.09 -9.67
CA ASP A 528 13.98 -25.51 -9.60
C ASP A 528 12.69 -25.80 -8.79
N ALA A 529 11.85 -24.79 -8.55
CA ALA A 529 10.66 -24.96 -7.71
C ALA A 529 9.57 -25.81 -8.39
N GLU A 530 9.39 -25.67 -9.70
CA GLU A 530 8.40 -26.43 -10.47
C GLU A 530 8.78 -27.92 -10.54
N GLU A 531 10.06 -28.21 -10.77
CA GLU A 531 10.62 -29.55 -10.79
C GLU A 531 10.45 -30.24 -9.43
N ALA A 532 10.61 -29.48 -8.33
CA ALA A 532 10.44 -30.01 -6.98
C ALA A 532 9.00 -30.48 -6.69
N VAL A 533 7.98 -29.91 -7.35
CA VAL A 533 6.57 -30.27 -7.14
C VAL A 533 5.97 -31.08 -8.29
N GLN A 534 6.73 -31.34 -9.35
CA GLN A 534 6.22 -31.92 -10.60
C GLN A 534 5.59 -33.31 -10.43
N THR A 535 6.06 -34.10 -9.47
CA THR A 535 5.57 -35.46 -9.21
C THR A 535 4.40 -35.52 -8.24
N LEU A 536 4.06 -34.40 -7.59
CA LEU A 536 3.01 -34.36 -6.58
C LEU A 536 1.63 -34.56 -7.20
N ASN A 537 0.79 -35.34 -6.50
CA ASN A 537 -0.64 -35.45 -6.77
C ASN A 537 -1.46 -34.52 -5.84
N LEU A 538 -2.78 -34.48 -6.00
CA LEU A 538 -3.65 -33.60 -5.20
C LEU A 538 -3.69 -33.94 -3.70
N VAL A 539 -3.43 -35.20 -3.30
CA VAL A 539 -3.32 -35.61 -1.89
C VAL A 539 -1.98 -35.17 -1.31
N ASP A 540 -0.89 -35.28 -2.06
CA ASP A 540 0.42 -34.76 -1.62
C ASP A 540 0.38 -33.24 -1.44
N LEU A 541 -0.35 -32.54 -2.32
CA LEU A 541 -0.53 -31.09 -2.25
C LEU A 541 -1.39 -30.65 -1.05
N ASN A 542 -2.29 -31.50 -0.52
CA ASN A 542 -2.96 -31.24 0.75
C ASN A 542 -1.92 -31.08 1.88
N ILE A 543 -0.93 -31.98 1.93
CA ILE A 543 0.13 -31.97 2.95
C ILE A 543 1.05 -30.77 2.75
N LEU A 544 1.49 -30.50 1.52
CA LEU A 544 2.41 -29.39 1.24
C LEU A 544 1.77 -28.03 1.52
N LEU A 545 0.51 -27.81 1.11
CA LEU A 545 -0.14 -26.51 1.17
C LEU A 545 -0.90 -26.27 2.48
N TYR A 546 -1.65 -27.24 3.00
CA TYR A 546 -2.71 -26.97 3.98
C TYR A 546 -2.44 -27.64 5.33
N ARG A 547 -3.14 -28.73 5.67
CA ARG A 547 -3.20 -29.36 7.01
C ARG A 547 -3.55 -28.38 8.13
N CYS A 548 -4.77 -28.46 8.64
CA CYS A 548 -5.07 -27.73 9.87
C CYS A 548 -4.39 -28.39 11.08
N ASP A 549 -4.33 -27.69 12.21
CA ASP A 549 -3.68 -28.16 13.44
C ASP A 549 -4.15 -29.56 13.88
N GLY A 550 -5.46 -29.83 13.83
CA GLY A 550 -6.02 -31.14 14.19
C GLY A 550 -5.54 -32.28 13.29
N GLU A 551 -5.47 -32.06 11.97
CA GLU A 551 -4.98 -33.05 11.02
C GLU A 551 -3.48 -33.32 11.22
N GLU A 552 -2.69 -32.28 11.48
CA GLU A 552 -1.26 -32.40 11.72
C GLU A 552 -0.95 -33.17 13.01
N LYS A 553 -1.67 -32.86 14.10
CA LYS A 553 -1.58 -33.59 15.37
C LYS A 553 -2.01 -35.03 15.23
N ASP A 554 -3.06 -35.30 14.48
CA ASP A 554 -3.51 -36.66 14.22
C ASP A 554 -2.43 -37.52 13.54
N TYR A 555 -1.77 -36.97 12.52
CA TYR A 555 -0.69 -37.70 11.83
C TYR A 555 0.56 -37.88 12.69
N THR A 556 0.90 -36.89 13.51
CA THR A 556 2.12 -36.90 14.33
C THR A 556 1.92 -37.46 15.73
N GLU A 557 0.73 -37.99 16.06
CA GLU A 557 0.37 -38.48 17.39
C GLU A 557 0.55 -37.40 18.47
N GLY A 558 0.17 -36.16 18.12
CA GLY A 558 0.22 -34.98 18.99
C GLY A 558 1.59 -34.34 19.17
N LYS A 559 2.64 -34.83 18.48
CA LYS A 559 4.01 -34.32 18.63
C LYS A 559 4.24 -32.97 17.96
N ASP A 560 3.61 -32.74 16.82
CA ASP A 560 3.67 -31.49 16.07
C ASP A 560 2.26 -30.98 15.78
N GLY A 561 2.15 -29.69 15.45
CA GLY A 561 0.91 -29.00 15.13
C GLY A 561 1.18 -27.73 14.35
N ALA A 562 0.21 -26.82 14.31
CA ALA A 562 0.39 -25.52 13.66
C ALA A 562 1.49 -24.70 14.33
N TYR A 563 2.24 -23.96 13.51
CA TYR A 563 3.32 -23.12 14.02
C TYR A 563 2.78 -21.92 14.80
N GLY A 564 3.30 -21.68 16.00
CA GLY A 564 3.00 -20.49 16.79
C GLY A 564 4.04 -19.40 16.56
N VAL A 565 3.63 -18.27 15.99
CA VAL A 565 4.48 -17.09 15.86
C VAL A 565 4.31 -16.24 17.13
N PRO A 566 5.40 -15.95 17.88
CA PRO A 566 5.33 -15.09 19.06
C PRO A 566 4.68 -13.74 18.74
N ASN A 567 3.84 -13.25 19.64
CA ASN A 567 3.10 -11.98 19.49
C ASN A 567 2.15 -11.91 18.27
N TYR A 568 1.84 -13.05 17.63
CA TYR A 568 0.85 -13.14 16.53
C TYR A 568 -0.17 -14.26 16.78
N GLY A 569 0.28 -15.49 17.04
CA GLY A 569 -0.57 -16.65 17.29
C GLY A 569 -0.25 -17.86 16.40
N LEU A 570 -1.14 -18.86 16.44
CA LEU A 570 -1.03 -20.05 15.59
C LEU A 570 -1.39 -19.72 14.15
N LEU A 571 -0.63 -20.27 13.20
CA LEU A 571 -1.01 -20.25 11.79
C LEU A 571 -2.24 -21.14 11.58
N VAL A 572 -3.10 -20.75 10.64
CA VAL A 572 -4.34 -21.49 10.32
C VAL A 572 -4.04 -22.88 9.73
N TYR A 573 -2.96 -22.97 8.97
CA TYR A 573 -2.47 -24.18 8.32
C TYR A 573 -1.00 -24.43 8.70
N CYS A 574 -0.60 -25.70 8.70
CA CYS A 574 0.79 -26.11 8.96
C CYS A 574 1.66 -26.06 7.70
N GLY A 575 1.04 -26.16 6.52
CA GLY A 575 1.69 -26.08 5.22
C GLY A 575 1.97 -24.66 4.74
N LEU A 576 2.37 -24.54 3.46
CA LEU A 576 2.78 -23.27 2.86
C LEU A 576 1.69 -22.19 2.91
N GLU A 577 0.40 -22.54 2.82
CA GLU A 577 -0.71 -21.59 2.95
C GLU A 577 -0.70 -20.90 4.32
N GLY A 578 -0.29 -21.61 5.38
CA GLY A 578 -0.18 -21.07 6.73
C GLY A 578 0.79 -19.91 6.81
N TRP A 579 1.93 -20.04 6.14
CA TRP A 579 2.91 -18.96 6.01
C TRP A 579 2.42 -17.85 5.07
N MET A 580 1.78 -18.22 3.97
CA MET A 580 1.26 -17.25 3.00
C MET A 580 0.16 -16.35 3.57
N GLY A 581 -0.60 -16.83 4.57
CA GLY A 581 -1.60 -16.03 5.30
C GLY A 581 -1.07 -14.65 5.72
N PRO A 582 -0.12 -14.57 6.68
CA PRO A 582 0.50 -13.31 7.07
C PRO A 582 1.42 -12.73 5.98
N LEU A 583 2.17 -13.57 5.23
CA LEU A 583 3.14 -13.08 4.25
C LEU A 583 2.51 -12.24 3.13
N ARG A 584 1.28 -12.53 2.70
CA ARG A 584 0.58 -11.73 1.69
C ARG A 584 0.51 -10.25 2.08
N GLU A 585 0.09 -9.95 3.32
CA GLU A 585 -0.02 -8.57 3.80
C GLU A 585 1.37 -7.95 4.06
N ILE A 586 2.27 -8.72 4.67
CA ILE A 586 3.65 -8.27 4.96
C ILE A 586 4.34 -7.81 3.68
N ILE A 587 4.25 -8.61 2.62
CA ILE A 587 4.86 -8.31 1.32
C ILE A 587 4.15 -7.12 0.66
N ARG A 588 2.81 -7.07 0.68
CA ARG A 588 2.04 -5.97 0.09
C ARG A 588 2.39 -4.61 0.66
N LYS A 589 2.48 -4.55 1.98
CA LYS A 589 2.72 -3.31 2.73
C LYS A 589 4.21 -3.06 2.99
N ASN A 590 5.09 -3.97 2.55
CA ASN A 590 6.50 -3.98 2.94
C ASN A 590 6.69 -3.85 4.46
N TYR A 591 5.84 -4.53 5.24
CA TYR A 591 5.72 -4.33 6.68
C TYR A 591 6.75 -5.16 7.46
N LEU A 592 7.99 -4.65 7.50
CA LEU A 592 9.11 -5.29 8.20
C LEU A 592 8.94 -5.36 9.72
N GLY A 593 8.02 -4.58 10.31
CA GLY A 593 7.71 -4.58 11.74
C GLY A 593 6.64 -5.60 12.17
N HIS A 594 6.27 -6.54 11.30
CA HIS A 594 5.34 -7.61 11.66
C HIS A 594 6.00 -8.62 12.61
N PRO A 595 5.28 -9.21 13.60
CA PRO A 595 5.86 -10.18 14.54
C PRO A 595 6.56 -11.38 13.88
N LEU A 596 6.04 -11.87 12.75
CA LEU A 596 6.71 -12.89 11.94
C LEU A 596 8.11 -12.46 11.46
N CYS A 597 8.27 -11.20 11.07
CA CYS A 597 9.57 -10.67 10.63
C CYS A 597 10.55 -10.52 11.80
N ASP A 598 10.06 -10.11 12.98
CA ASP A 598 10.87 -10.10 14.21
C ASP A 598 11.35 -11.51 14.56
N HIS A 599 10.41 -12.46 14.57
CA HIS A 599 10.72 -13.86 14.87
C HIS A 599 11.73 -14.48 13.89
N LEU A 600 11.63 -14.16 12.60
CA LEU A 600 12.58 -14.58 11.56
C LEU A 600 13.96 -13.93 11.69
N ARG A 601 14.05 -12.74 12.33
CA ARG A 601 15.31 -12.08 12.67
C ARG A 601 15.94 -12.66 13.92
N GLU A 602 15.12 -13.08 14.88
CA GLU A 602 15.55 -13.65 16.16
C GLU A 602 16.13 -15.07 16.01
N GLY A 603 15.64 -15.85 15.05
CA GLY A 603 16.20 -17.17 14.80
C GLY A 603 15.58 -17.94 13.64
N HIS A 604 16.08 -19.17 13.44
CA HIS A 604 15.80 -19.98 12.26
C HIS A 604 14.69 -21.03 12.47
N TRP A 605 13.95 -20.97 13.58
CA TRP A 605 12.98 -22.00 13.96
C TRP A 605 11.86 -22.21 12.92
N ALA A 606 11.42 -21.14 12.25
CA ALA A 606 10.40 -21.23 11.20
C ALA A 606 10.91 -21.99 9.95
N LEU A 607 12.19 -21.79 9.60
CA LEU A 607 12.86 -22.52 8.51
C LEU A 607 12.94 -24.01 8.85
N ASP A 608 13.38 -24.31 10.08
CA ASP A 608 13.53 -25.68 10.57
C ASP A 608 12.20 -26.41 10.68
N TYR A 609 11.17 -25.75 11.20
CA TYR A 609 9.83 -26.33 11.27
C TYR A 609 9.31 -26.71 9.89
N THR A 610 9.44 -25.80 8.91
CA THR A 610 8.89 -26.02 7.57
C THR A 610 9.51 -27.24 6.89
N VAL A 611 10.83 -27.45 7.05
CA VAL A 611 11.54 -28.61 6.50
C VAL A 611 11.21 -29.88 7.29
N ARG A 612 11.40 -29.87 8.61
CA ARG A 612 11.19 -31.02 9.49
C ARG A 612 9.77 -31.58 9.37
N ARG A 613 8.79 -30.68 9.25
CA ARG A 613 7.40 -31.04 9.03
C ARG A 613 7.24 -31.94 7.80
N LEU A 614 7.77 -31.54 6.64
CA LEU A 614 7.64 -32.34 5.41
C LEU A 614 8.44 -33.63 5.49
N GLU A 615 9.62 -33.63 6.12
CA GLU A 615 10.42 -34.85 6.35
C GLU A 615 9.64 -35.91 7.15
N THR A 616 8.79 -35.50 8.09
CA THR A 616 7.91 -36.41 8.84
C THR A 616 6.93 -37.17 7.94
N TYR A 617 6.46 -36.55 6.86
CA TYR A 617 5.57 -37.19 5.89
C TYR A 617 6.30 -38.04 4.84
N CYS A 618 7.57 -37.77 4.55
CA CYS A 618 8.32 -38.43 3.47
C CYS A 618 8.38 -39.96 3.59
N LYS A 619 8.21 -40.51 4.81
CA LYS A 619 8.18 -41.96 5.05
C LYS A 619 6.98 -42.66 4.39
N GLU A 620 5.80 -42.04 4.46
CA GLU A 620 4.56 -42.58 3.88
C GLU A 620 4.25 -41.95 2.51
N PHE A 621 4.81 -40.77 2.23
CA PHE A 621 4.61 -39.99 1.00
C PHE A 621 5.97 -39.67 0.34
N PRO A 622 6.59 -40.62 -0.38
CA PRO A 622 7.93 -40.42 -0.95
C PRO A 622 8.03 -39.27 -1.97
N SER A 623 6.92 -38.89 -2.61
CA SER A 623 6.86 -37.75 -3.54
C SER A 623 7.18 -36.41 -2.87
N LEU A 624 6.95 -36.29 -1.55
CA LEU A 624 7.29 -35.10 -0.76
C LEU A 624 8.79 -34.95 -0.46
N GLN A 625 9.60 -35.96 -0.78
CA GLN A 625 11.06 -35.89 -0.59
C GLN A 625 11.69 -34.77 -1.42
N ALA A 626 11.24 -34.59 -2.66
CA ALA A 626 11.75 -33.56 -3.56
C ALA A 626 11.51 -32.12 -3.05
N PRO A 627 10.29 -31.71 -2.67
CA PRO A 627 10.07 -30.37 -2.11
C PRO A 627 10.73 -30.19 -0.73
N ALA A 628 10.82 -31.24 0.10
CA ALA A 628 11.53 -31.17 1.39
C ALA A 628 13.03 -30.90 1.19
N GLN A 629 13.69 -31.64 0.29
CA GLN A 629 15.10 -31.41 -0.05
C GLN A 629 15.32 -30.05 -0.71
N TRP A 630 14.39 -29.61 -1.54
CA TRP A 630 14.44 -28.28 -2.15
C TRP A 630 14.44 -27.19 -1.07
N LEU A 631 13.49 -27.24 -0.12
CA LEU A 631 13.41 -26.30 1.00
C LEU A 631 14.66 -26.35 1.88
N GLN A 632 15.12 -27.54 2.26
CA GLN A 632 16.32 -27.73 3.05
C GLN A 632 17.54 -27.07 2.38
N ARG A 633 17.77 -27.36 1.09
CA ARG A 633 18.85 -26.79 0.31
C ARG A 633 18.80 -25.25 0.26
N LYS A 634 17.61 -24.66 0.12
CA LYS A 634 17.45 -23.19 0.09
C LYS A 634 17.66 -22.58 1.49
N PHE A 635 17.03 -23.15 2.52
CA PHE A 635 17.08 -22.64 3.89
C PHE A 635 18.46 -22.77 4.55
N GLU A 636 19.23 -23.81 4.24
CA GLU A 636 20.63 -23.90 4.71
C GLU A 636 21.49 -22.73 4.19
N LYS A 637 21.19 -22.19 3.00
CA LYS A 637 21.84 -20.96 2.53
C LYS A 637 21.36 -19.72 3.28
N ILE A 638 20.06 -19.62 3.58
CA ILE A 638 19.49 -18.49 4.33
C ILE A 638 20.03 -18.43 5.76
N LYS A 639 20.21 -19.57 6.44
CA LYS A 639 20.74 -19.61 7.82
C LYS A 639 22.14 -18.98 7.99
N ASN A 640 22.87 -18.83 6.88
CA ASN A 640 24.22 -18.25 6.85
C ASN A 640 24.24 -16.77 6.40
N VAL A 641 23.08 -16.17 6.13
CA VAL A 641 22.99 -14.76 5.76
C VAL A 641 22.78 -13.88 6.99
N VAL A 642 22.95 -12.57 6.83
CA VAL A 642 22.71 -11.61 7.91
C VAL A 642 21.23 -11.56 8.28
N TYR A 643 20.96 -11.56 9.59
CA TYR A 643 19.62 -11.73 10.18
C TYR A 643 18.53 -10.83 9.58
N TYR A 644 18.82 -9.56 9.29
CA TYR A 644 17.84 -8.61 8.75
C TYR A 644 17.36 -8.95 7.34
N LEU A 645 18.07 -9.82 6.60
CA LEU A 645 17.66 -10.32 5.28
C LEU A 645 16.77 -11.57 5.36
N VAL A 646 16.81 -12.31 6.47
CA VAL A 646 16.10 -13.58 6.62
C VAL A 646 14.60 -13.46 6.34
N PRO A 647 13.87 -12.42 6.82
CA PRO A 647 12.45 -12.29 6.54
C PRO A 647 12.12 -12.25 5.04
N ARG A 648 12.88 -11.44 4.27
CA ARG A 648 12.73 -11.31 2.82
C ARG A 648 13.01 -12.63 2.10
N LEU A 649 14.13 -13.26 2.44
CA LEU A 649 14.58 -14.48 1.78
C LEU A 649 13.66 -15.67 2.10
N PHE A 650 13.19 -15.77 3.34
CA PHE A 650 12.19 -16.77 3.74
C PHE A 650 10.89 -16.60 2.95
N ALA A 651 10.36 -15.38 2.89
CA ALA A 651 9.16 -15.07 2.13
C ALA A 651 9.29 -15.44 0.65
N MET A 652 10.45 -15.11 0.04
CA MET A 652 10.74 -15.43 -1.34
C MET A 652 10.71 -16.94 -1.62
N VAL A 653 11.35 -17.75 -0.77
CA VAL A 653 11.37 -19.22 -0.91
C VAL A 653 9.98 -19.82 -0.72
N ILE A 654 9.28 -19.42 0.35
CA ILE A 654 7.94 -19.92 0.66
C ILE A 654 6.98 -19.61 -0.49
N GLN A 655 6.97 -18.37 -0.97
CA GLN A 655 6.06 -17.96 -2.03
C GLN A 655 6.38 -18.61 -3.37
N THR A 656 7.67 -18.79 -3.69
CA THR A 656 8.09 -19.49 -4.92
C THR A 656 7.55 -20.92 -4.92
N LEU A 657 7.76 -21.67 -3.84
CA LEU A 657 7.28 -23.04 -3.74
C LEU A 657 5.75 -23.12 -3.66
N TYR A 658 5.12 -22.19 -2.94
CA TYR A 658 3.66 -22.08 -2.86
C TYR A 658 3.06 -21.89 -4.25
N ASN A 659 3.62 -20.96 -5.04
CA ASN A 659 3.14 -20.69 -6.39
C ASN A 659 3.27 -21.94 -7.27
N ALA A 660 4.45 -22.58 -7.27
CA ALA A 660 4.66 -23.82 -8.01
C ALA A 660 3.67 -24.92 -7.60
N ALA A 661 3.40 -25.07 -6.30
CA ALA A 661 2.46 -26.07 -5.78
C ALA A 661 0.99 -25.76 -6.16
N VAL A 662 0.59 -24.49 -6.16
CA VAL A 662 -0.75 -24.07 -6.60
C VAL A 662 -0.92 -24.29 -8.10
N GLU A 663 0.08 -23.92 -8.92
CA GLU A 663 0.03 -24.18 -10.37
C GLU A 663 0.00 -25.68 -10.66
N ARG A 664 0.76 -26.47 -9.91
CA ARG A 664 0.69 -27.92 -9.99
C ARG A 664 -0.72 -28.42 -9.68
N ALA A 665 -1.36 -27.96 -8.60
CA ALA A 665 -2.73 -28.34 -8.27
C ALA A 665 -3.71 -27.99 -9.40
N ILE A 666 -3.62 -26.77 -9.94
CA ILE A 666 -4.48 -26.29 -11.03
C ILE A 666 -4.25 -27.11 -12.29
N SER A 667 -3.00 -27.46 -12.61
CA SER A 667 -2.65 -28.27 -13.79
C SER A 667 -3.26 -29.68 -13.75
N LEU A 668 -3.54 -30.20 -12.56
CA LEU A 668 -4.16 -31.51 -12.35
C LEU A 668 -5.70 -31.45 -12.43
N PHE A 669 -6.30 -30.27 -12.41
CA PHE A 669 -7.74 -30.12 -12.59
C PHE A 669 -8.16 -30.16 -14.06
N ARG A 670 -9.45 -30.44 -14.29
CA ARG A 670 -10.05 -30.41 -15.64
C ARG A 670 -9.87 -29.04 -16.32
N PRO A 671 -9.84 -29.00 -17.67
CA PRO A 671 -9.73 -27.75 -18.45
C PRO A 671 -10.71 -26.63 -18.08
N VAL A 672 -11.91 -26.98 -17.61
CA VAL A 672 -12.91 -25.98 -17.17
C VAL A 672 -12.44 -25.18 -15.95
N ILE A 673 -11.59 -25.77 -15.11
CA ILE A 673 -10.95 -25.11 -13.97
C ILE A 673 -9.57 -24.60 -14.36
N SER A 674 -8.73 -25.44 -14.96
CA SER A 674 -7.33 -25.08 -15.24
C SER A 674 -7.18 -23.93 -16.24
N ASN A 675 -8.12 -23.80 -17.19
CA ASN A 675 -8.23 -22.65 -18.09
C ASN A 675 -9.35 -21.66 -17.67
N GLY A 676 -9.97 -21.88 -16.51
CA GLY A 676 -11.10 -21.11 -16.01
C GLY A 676 -10.71 -19.79 -15.36
N HIS A 677 -11.72 -19.00 -14.97
CA HIS A 677 -11.50 -17.76 -14.23
C HIS A 677 -10.84 -18.07 -12.87
N PRO A 678 -9.96 -17.20 -12.35
CA PRO A 678 -9.19 -17.59 -11.19
C PRO A 678 -10.00 -17.73 -9.91
N PHE A 679 -11.13 -17.03 -9.77
CA PHE A 679 -12.10 -17.31 -8.71
C PHE A 679 -12.56 -18.79 -8.69
N ALA A 680 -12.83 -19.39 -9.85
CA ALA A 680 -13.19 -20.80 -9.93
C ALA A 680 -12.02 -21.71 -9.54
N GLN A 681 -10.78 -21.32 -9.86
CA GLN A 681 -9.59 -22.04 -9.42
C GLN A 681 -9.40 -21.94 -7.90
N GLN A 682 -9.69 -20.80 -7.28
CA GLN A 682 -9.65 -20.65 -5.82
C GLN A 682 -10.67 -21.56 -5.13
N LEU A 683 -11.90 -21.63 -5.67
CA LEU A 683 -12.92 -22.56 -5.21
C LEU A 683 -12.45 -24.01 -5.39
N ALA A 684 -11.81 -24.35 -6.51
CA ALA A 684 -11.31 -25.70 -6.76
C ALA A 684 -10.18 -26.11 -5.79
N LEU A 685 -9.33 -25.18 -5.34
CA LEU A 685 -8.30 -25.46 -4.32
C LEU A 685 -8.91 -25.89 -2.98
N CYS A 686 -10.18 -25.55 -2.69
CA CYS A 686 -10.91 -26.12 -1.56
C CYS A 686 -10.99 -27.67 -1.63
N SER A 687 -11.03 -28.25 -2.84
CA SER A 687 -10.93 -29.72 -3.01
C SER A 687 -9.65 -30.29 -2.40
N VAL A 688 -8.54 -29.57 -2.57
CA VAL A 688 -7.23 -29.98 -2.03
C VAL A 688 -7.19 -29.79 -0.51
N GLN A 689 -7.86 -28.78 0.03
CA GLN A 689 -7.99 -28.59 1.47
C GLN A 689 -8.76 -29.73 2.12
N MET A 690 -9.94 -30.07 1.57
CA MET A 690 -10.88 -30.98 2.23
C MET A 690 -10.52 -32.45 2.07
N VAL A 691 -9.79 -32.84 1.02
CA VAL A 691 -9.48 -34.25 0.72
C VAL A 691 -8.01 -34.53 0.99
N GLY A 692 -7.76 -35.30 2.04
CA GLY A 692 -6.43 -35.70 2.47
C GLY A 692 -6.48 -37.03 3.22
N ILE A 693 -5.31 -37.46 3.69
CA ILE A 693 -5.15 -38.69 4.49
C ILE A 693 -4.90 -38.29 5.96
N VAL A 694 -5.58 -38.96 6.87
CA VAL A 694 -5.39 -38.85 8.33
C VAL A 694 -5.23 -40.26 8.91
N LYS A 695 -4.66 -40.39 10.11
CA LYS A 695 -4.38 -41.68 10.77
C LYS A 695 -5.59 -42.23 11.53
N SER A 696 -6.32 -41.37 12.25
CA SER A 696 -7.45 -41.82 13.09
C SER A 696 -8.60 -42.43 12.29
N THR A 697 -8.86 -41.93 11.08
CA THR A 697 -10.03 -42.26 10.28
C THR A 697 -9.72 -42.40 8.78
N SER A 698 -10.66 -42.96 8.04
CA SER A 698 -10.54 -43.29 6.61
C SER A 698 -11.95 -43.48 6.03
N LEU A 699 -12.03 -43.93 4.77
CA LEU A 699 -13.29 -44.35 4.14
C LEU A 699 -13.67 -45.80 4.49
N VAL A 700 -12.68 -46.67 4.73
CA VAL A 700 -12.89 -48.10 5.03
C VAL A 700 -12.03 -48.55 6.22
N PRO A 701 -12.38 -49.63 6.93
CA PRO A 701 -11.72 -49.99 8.19
C PRO A 701 -10.28 -50.50 8.04
N ASP A 702 -9.97 -51.14 6.91
CA ASP A 702 -8.74 -51.92 6.67
C ASP A 702 -7.68 -51.18 5.85
N LYS A 703 -8.01 -49.98 5.34
CA LYS A 703 -7.12 -49.20 4.46
C LYS A 703 -7.16 -47.73 4.83
N THR A 704 -6.01 -47.08 4.69
CA THR A 704 -5.89 -45.63 4.76
C THR A 704 -6.10 -45.04 3.37
N LEU A 705 -7.25 -44.39 3.18
CA LEU A 705 -7.63 -43.75 1.91
C LEU A 705 -7.83 -42.25 2.11
N ALA A 706 -7.62 -41.50 1.03
CA ALA A 706 -7.95 -40.08 1.03
C ALA A 706 -9.45 -39.90 1.25
N SER A 707 -9.80 -39.09 2.24
CA SER A 707 -11.18 -38.89 2.68
C SER A 707 -11.50 -37.41 2.76
N MET A 708 -12.73 -37.05 2.42
CA MET A 708 -13.22 -35.67 2.48
C MET A 708 -13.65 -35.31 3.91
N ALA A 709 -13.04 -34.27 4.46
CA ALA A 709 -13.50 -33.58 5.65
C ALA A 709 -14.76 -32.75 5.34
N ALA A 710 -15.70 -32.68 6.28
CA ALA A 710 -16.85 -31.79 6.16
C ALA A 710 -16.49 -30.31 6.38
N GLY A 711 -15.37 -30.04 7.07
CA GLY A 711 -14.89 -28.67 7.28
C GLY A 711 -13.70 -28.61 8.25
N LEU A 712 -12.81 -27.66 8.02
CA LEU A 712 -11.62 -27.46 8.85
C LEU A 712 -11.85 -26.30 9.85
N PRO A 713 -11.32 -26.38 11.08
CA PRO A 713 -10.60 -27.51 11.67
C PRO A 713 -11.51 -28.54 12.36
N HIS A 714 -12.79 -28.22 12.60
CA HIS A 714 -13.64 -28.96 13.54
C HIS A 714 -14.08 -30.36 13.07
N PHE A 715 -14.11 -30.62 11.76
CA PHE A 715 -14.58 -31.87 11.16
C PHE A 715 -13.49 -32.49 10.29
N SER A 716 -12.29 -32.64 10.87
CA SER A 716 -11.08 -32.94 10.10
C SER A 716 -10.37 -34.24 10.51
N TYR A 717 -10.66 -34.82 11.67
CA TYR A 717 -10.04 -36.07 12.12
C TYR A 717 -11.01 -36.89 12.99
N ASP A 718 -10.59 -38.08 13.40
CA ASP A 718 -11.39 -39.05 14.15
C ASP A 718 -12.73 -39.35 13.46
N TYR A 719 -13.73 -39.79 14.22
CA TYR A 719 -15.06 -40.05 13.71
C TYR A 719 -15.68 -38.81 13.03
N MET A 720 -15.32 -37.59 13.46
CA MET A 720 -15.92 -36.33 13.01
C MET A 720 -15.53 -35.90 11.58
N ARG A 721 -14.65 -36.62 10.87
CA ARG A 721 -14.20 -36.20 9.54
C ARG A 721 -15.26 -36.39 8.44
N CYS A 722 -15.81 -37.60 8.34
CA CYS A 722 -16.58 -38.04 7.18
C CYS A 722 -18.08 -38.10 7.46
N TRP A 723 -18.83 -37.21 6.80
CA TRP A 723 -20.28 -37.12 6.92
C TRP A 723 -20.95 -37.37 5.57
N GLY A 724 -21.84 -38.36 5.47
CA GLY A 724 -22.48 -38.77 4.22
C GLY A 724 -23.23 -37.65 3.53
N ARG A 725 -23.98 -36.83 4.29
CA ARG A 725 -24.67 -35.65 3.75
C ARG A 725 -23.68 -34.70 3.09
N ASP A 726 -22.68 -34.24 3.84
CA ASP A 726 -21.71 -33.25 3.37
C ASP A 726 -20.84 -33.77 2.22
N VAL A 727 -20.43 -35.04 2.30
CA VAL A 727 -19.67 -35.71 1.23
C VAL A 727 -20.47 -35.70 -0.06
N PHE A 728 -21.74 -36.14 -0.06
CA PHE A 728 -22.48 -36.31 -1.31
C PHE A 728 -23.07 -35.02 -1.89
N ILE A 729 -23.30 -34.00 -1.06
CA ILE A 729 -23.55 -32.64 -1.56
C ILE A 729 -22.29 -32.08 -2.24
N SER A 730 -21.13 -32.26 -1.60
CA SER A 730 -19.86 -31.66 -2.05
C SER A 730 -19.19 -32.44 -3.19
N LEU A 731 -19.49 -33.72 -3.36
CA LEU A 731 -18.82 -34.64 -4.30
C LEU A 731 -18.81 -34.09 -5.73
N ARG A 732 -19.94 -33.55 -6.19
CA ARG A 732 -20.04 -32.96 -7.53
C ARG A 732 -19.07 -31.80 -7.72
N GLY A 733 -19.09 -30.83 -6.80
CA GLY A 733 -18.27 -29.62 -6.90
C GLY A 733 -16.78 -29.88 -6.66
N LEU A 734 -16.44 -30.59 -5.59
CA LEU A 734 -15.06 -30.77 -5.16
C LEU A 734 -14.35 -31.92 -5.85
N LEU A 735 -15.05 -32.95 -6.34
CA LEU A 735 -14.42 -34.12 -6.97
C LEU A 735 -14.74 -34.25 -8.47
N LEU A 736 -16.01 -34.10 -8.90
CA LEU A 736 -16.35 -34.34 -10.31
C LEU A 736 -15.99 -33.16 -11.24
N VAL A 737 -16.30 -31.93 -10.83
CA VAL A 737 -15.94 -30.72 -11.59
C VAL A 737 -14.43 -30.56 -11.69
N THR A 738 -13.70 -30.92 -10.63
CA THR A 738 -12.23 -30.84 -10.57
C THR A 738 -11.54 -32.01 -11.28
N GLY A 739 -12.23 -33.13 -11.54
CA GLY A 739 -11.69 -34.31 -12.25
C GLY A 739 -11.12 -35.42 -11.37
N ARG A 740 -11.38 -35.38 -10.06
CA ARG A 740 -10.97 -36.37 -9.06
C ARG A 740 -11.93 -37.58 -9.03
N PHE A 741 -12.13 -38.19 -10.20
CA PHE A 741 -13.07 -39.29 -10.36
C PHE A 741 -12.67 -40.55 -9.58
N GLY A 742 -11.37 -40.76 -9.35
CA GLY A 742 -10.87 -41.86 -8.53
C GLY A 742 -11.31 -41.74 -7.08
N GLU A 743 -11.09 -40.59 -6.47
CA GLU A 743 -11.52 -40.31 -5.10
C GLU A 743 -13.05 -40.29 -4.98
N ALA A 744 -13.78 -39.72 -5.95
CA ALA A 744 -15.24 -39.74 -5.96
C ALA A 744 -15.79 -41.18 -5.94
N LYS A 745 -15.23 -42.05 -6.78
CA LYS A 745 -15.58 -43.48 -6.82
C LYS A 745 -15.32 -44.13 -5.47
N GLN A 746 -14.16 -43.89 -4.84
CA GLN A 746 -13.84 -44.48 -3.54
C GLN A 746 -14.85 -44.07 -2.45
N HIS A 747 -15.28 -42.81 -2.41
CA HIS A 747 -16.31 -42.37 -1.47
C HIS A 747 -17.65 -43.09 -1.72
N ILE A 748 -18.10 -43.16 -2.99
CA ILE A 748 -19.33 -43.87 -3.35
C ILE A 748 -19.26 -45.34 -2.91
N LEU A 749 -18.19 -46.04 -3.26
CA LEU A 749 -18.02 -47.46 -2.91
C LEU A 749 -17.97 -47.68 -1.39
N ALA A 750 -17.32 -46.77 -0.66
CA ALA A 750 -17.23 -46.84 0.79
C ALA A 750 -18.61 -46.72 1.46
N PHE A 751 -19.40 -45.72 1.10
CA PHE A 751 -20.76 -45.57 1.65
C PHE A 751 -21.71 -46.66 1.16
N ALA A 752 -21.54 -47.17 -0.06
CA ALA A 752 -22.29 -48.32 -0.57
C ALA A 752 -22.00 -49.60 0.25
N SER A 753 -20.77 -49.76 0.75
CA SER A 753 -20.41 -50.91 1.57
C SER A 753 -21.16 -50.93 2.91
N VAL A 754 -21.52 -49.75 3.42
CA VAL A 754 -22.23 -49.54 4.68
C VAL A 754 -23.68 -49.11 4.47
N LEU A 755 -24.35 -49.58 3.41
CA LEU A 755 -25.81 -49.43 3.36
C LEU A 755 -26.43 -50.37 4.39
N LYS A 756 -27.45 -49.87 5.09
CA LYS A 756 -28.27 -50.62 6.05
C LYS A 756 -29.64 -49.97 6.11
N HIS A 757 -30.70 -50.75 6.32
CA HIS A 757 -32.09 -50.26 6.38
C HIS A 757 -32.54 -49.55 5.08
N GLY A 758 -31.91 -49.81 3.93
CA GLY A 758 -32.14 -49.02 2.72
C GLY A 758 -31.67 -47.56 2.81
N MET A 759 -30.73 -47.26 3.71
CA MET A 759 -30.17 -45.94 3.99
C MET A 759 -28.65 -45.98 4.01
N VAL A 760 -28.01 -44.84 3.69
CA VAL A 760 -26.58 -44.61 3.95
C VAL A 760 -26.42 -43.78 5.22
N PRO A 761 -25.31 -43.94 5.97
CA PRO A 761 -25.17 -43.27 7.26
C PRO A 761 -24.88 -41.78 7.12
N ASN A 762 -25.17 -41.03 8.18
CA ASN A 762 -24.67 -39.66 8.33
C ASN A 762 -23.21 -39.68 8.73
N LEU A 763 -22.87 -40.31 9.85
CA LEU A 763 -21.50 -40.45 10.33
C LEU A 763 -20.91 -41.75 9.78
N LEU A 764 -19.76 -41.71 9.12
CA LEU A 764 -19.15 -42.93 8.56
C LEU A 764 -18.32 -43.72 9.58
N ASP A 765 -17.51 -43.05 10.41
CA ASP A 765 -16.50 -43.65 11.31
C ASP A 765 -15.71 -44.79 10.63
N LYS A 766 -15.13 -44.51 9.45
CA LYS A 766 -14.43 -45.46 8.56
C LYS A 766 -15.15 -46.80 8.32
N GLY A 767 -16.48 -46.83 8.47
CA GLY A 767 -17.31 -48.02 8.32
C GLY A 767 -17.30 -48.98 9.52
N ILE A 768 -16.74 -48.58 10.67
CA ILE A 768 -16.73 -49.39 11.89
C ILE A 768 -18.01 -49.18 12.69
N ARG A 769 -18.34 -47.93 13.02
CA ARG A 769 -19.58 -47.54 13.74
C ARG A 769 -20.33 -46.43 13.01
N PRO A 770 -20.81 -46.70 11.77
CA PRO A 770 -21.62 -45.73 11.06
C PRO A 770 -22.96 -45.49 11.77
N ARG A 771 -23.45 -44.24 11.76
CA ARG A 771 -24.72 -43.85 12.38
C ARG A 771 -25.79 -43.53 11.33
N TYR A 772 -26.99 -44.11 11.47
CA TYR A 772 -28.08 -44.04 10.47
C TYR A 772 -29.25 -43.18 10.97
N ASN A 773 -28.94 -41.94 11.36
CA ASN A 773 -29.93 -40.94 11.79
C ASN A 773 -30.30 -39.95 10.67
N SER A 774 -29.82 -40.16 9.45
CA SER A 774 -29.95 -39.21 8.35
C SER A 774 -30.80 -39.77 7.22
N ARG A 775 -31.95 -39.12 6.99
CA ARG A 775 -32.94 -39.51 5.97
C ARG A 775 -32.65 -38.92 4.60
N ASP A 776 -31.90 -37.82 4.56
CA ASP A 776 -31.53 -37.10 3.34
C ASP A 776 -30.22 -37.62 2.72
N SER A 777 -29.27 -38.12 3.52
CA SER A 777 -27.97 -38.63 3.01
C SER A 777 -28.12 -39.63 1.88
N VAL A 778 -29.14 -40.50 1.92
CA VAL A 778 -29.36 -41.54 0.89
C VAL A 778 -29.76 -40.95 -0.45
N TRP A 779 -30.54 -39.87 -0.46
CA TRP A 779 -30.97 -39.20 -1.68
C TRP A 779 -29.81 -38.42 -2.31
N PHE A 780 -29.02 -37.72 -1.50
CA PHE A 780 -27.80 -37.09 -1.98
C PHE A 780 -26.78 -38.12 -2.50
N PHE A 781 -26.68 -39.29 -1.87
CA PHE A 781 -25.85 -40.39 -2.36
C PHE A 781 -26.30 -40.90 -3.73
N LEU A 782 -27.60 -41.12 -3.92
CA LEU A 782 -28.15 -41.52 -5.23
C LEU A 782 -27.92 -40.43 -6.29
N GLN A 783 -28.13 -39.15 -5.95
CA GLN A 783 -27.83 -38.03 -6.83
C GLN A 783 -26.33 -37.99 -7.20
N ALA A 784 -25.45 -38.22 -6.23
CA ALA A 784 -24.00 -38.26 -6.47
C ALA A 784 -23.57 -39.41 -7.39
N ILE A 785 -24.26 -40.58 -7.32
CA ILE A 785 -24.04 -41.67 -8.29
C ILE A 785 -24.51 -41.25 -9.68
N GLN A 786 -25.68 -40.61 -9.79
CA GLN A 786 -26.15 -40.08 -11.07
C GLN A 786 -25.14 -39.07 -11.65
N ASP A 787 -24.72 -38.08 -10.85
CA ASP A 787 -23.73 -37.08 -11.26
C ASP A 787 -22.42 -37.74 -11.68
N TYR A 788 -21.97 -38.80 -10.98
CA TYR A 788 -20.77 -39.54 -11.35
C TYR A 788 -20.93 -40.21 -12.72
N VAL A 789 -22.03 -40.92 -12.95
CA VAL A 789 -22.32 -41.61 -14.21
C VAL A 789 -22.36 -40.61 -15.37
N GLU A 790 -22.93 -39.43 -15.16
CA GLU A 790 -23.04 -38.39 -16.19
C GLU A 790 -21.71 -37.65 -16.46
N MET A 791 -20.86 -37.46 -15.44
CA MET A 791 -19.68 -36.58 -15.54
C MET A 791 -18.35 -37.31 -15.69
N ALA A 792 -18.22 -38.54 -15.19
CA ALA A 792 -16.98 -39.31 -15.21
C ALA A 792 -16.79 -40.03 -16.56
N PRO A 793 -15.55 -40.17 -17.05
CA PRO A 793 -15.27 -41.02 -18.21
C PRO A 793 -15.67 -42.48 -17.92
N ASP A 794 -16.42 -43.09 -18.83
CA ASP A 794 -17.02 -44.43 -18.68
C ASP A 794 -17.78 -44.60 -17.34
N GLY A 795 -18.49 -43.55 -16.91
CA GLY A 795 -19.14 -43.47 -15.61
C GLY A 795 -20.14 -44.61 -15.35
N GLU A 796 -20.78 -45.13 -16.39
CA GLU A 796 -21.71 -46.26 -16.33
C GLU A 796 -21.07 -47.54 -15.75
N LYS A 797 -19.75 -47.72 -15.93
CA LYS A 797 -19.03 -48.87 -15.35
C LYS A 797 -19.01 -48.86 -13.83
N LEU A 798 -19.35 -47.74 -13.18
CA LEU A 798 -19.55 -47.67 -11.73
C LEU A 798 -20.68 -48.60 -11.28
N LEU A 799 -21.74 -48.73 -12.08
CA LEU A 799 -22.93 -49.52 -11.74
C LEU A 799 -22.61 -51.01 -11.56
N ASP A 800 -21.65 -51.53 -12.34
CA ASP A 800 -21.17 -52.91 -12.27
C ASP A 800 -20.14 -53.15 -11.15
N GLN A 801 -19.63 -52.10 -10.49
CA GLN A 801 -18.63 -52.25 -9.44
C GLN A 801 -19.25 -52.92 -8.21
N LYS A 802 -18.59 -53.96 -7.72
CA LYS A 802 -19.02 -54.67 -6.52
C LYS A 802 -18.34 -54.12 -5.28
N VAL A 803 -19.11 -54.03 -4.20
CA VAL A 803 -18.63 -53.70 -2.86
C VAL A 803 -18.96 -54.82 -1.90
N LYS A 804 -18.00 -55.16 -1.03
CA LYS A 804 -18.27 -56.07 0.10
C LYS A 804 -19.16 -55.35 1.09
N ARG A 805 -20.23 -56.02 1.51
CA ARG A 805 -21.26 -55.43 2.35
C ARG A 805 -20.92 -55.59 3.82
N ARG A 806 -20.80 -54.46 4.51
CA ARG A 806 -20.42 -54.38 5.93
C ARG A 806 -21.44 -55.07 6.83
N PHE A 807 -22.72 -54.96 6.51
CA PHE A 807 -23.83 -55.51 7.28
C PHE A 807 -24.54 -56.64 6.52
N PRO A 808 -25.05 -57.67 7.23
CA PRO A 808 -25.91 -58.70 6.64
C PRO A 808 -27.21 -58.09 6.07
N LEU A 809 -27.84 -58.82 5.14
CA LEU A 809 -29.07 -58.38 4.46
C LEU A 809 -30.26 -58.16 5.42
N ASP A 810 -30.25 -58.78 6.60
CA ASP A 810 -31.30 -58.63 7.62
C ASP A 810 -31.12 -57.38 8.50
N ASP A 811 -30.16 -56.50 8.16
CA ASP A 811 -29.85 -55.27 8.87
C ASP A 811 -29.41 -55.47 10.34
N THR A 812 -28.96 -56.67 10.71
CA THR A 812 -28.33 -56.88 12.01
C THR A 812 -27.04 -56.07 12.10
N PHE A 813 -26.86 -55.29 13.17
CA PHE A 813 -25.60 -54.60 13.41
C PHE A 813 -24.55 -55.60 13.92
N THR A 814 -23.53 -55.88 13.11
CA THR A 814 -22.46 -56.84 13.43
C THR A 814 -21.15 -56.13 13.74
N ALA A 815 -20.33 -56.71 14.63
CA ALA A 815 -18.97 -56.23 14.86
C ALA A 815 -18.08 -56.47 13.62
N ILE A 816 -16.93 -55.78 13.53
CA ILE A 816 -16.03 -55.88 12.36
C ILE A 816 -15.49 -57.30 12.18
N ASP A 817 -15.27 -58.02 13.27
CA ASP A 817 -14.72 -59.36 13.34
C ASP A 817 -15.79 -60.48 13.25
N ASP A 818 -17.08 -60.14 13.16
CA ASP A 818 -18.16 -61.11 12.97
C ASP A 818 -18.04 -61.77 11.58
N PRO A 819 -18.10 -63.11 11.45
CA PRO A 819 -18.02 -63.81 10.16
C PRO A 819 -19.07 -63.39 9.12
N ARG A 820 -20.19 -62.80 9.55
CA ARG A 820 -21.26 -62.29 8.68
C ARG A 820 -20.92 -60.94 8.06
N THR A 821 -19.98 -60.21 8.65
CA THR A 821 -19.48 -58.92 8.15
C THR A 821 -18.64 -59.13 6.89
N PHE A 822 -18.90 -58.36 5.84
CA PHE A 822 -18.22 -58.50 4.53
C PHE A 822 -18.35 -59.90 3.89
N SER A 823 -19.41 -60.64 4.24
CA SER A 823 -19.66 -62.03 3.79
C SER A 823 -20.24 -62.15 2.38
N TYR A 824 -20.82 -61.07 1.84
CA TYR A 824 -21.37 -61.02 0.48
C TYR A 824 -21.05 -59.67 -0.18
N GLU A 825 -21.30 -59.60 -1.49
CA GLU A 825 -21.04 -58.43 -2.31
C GLU A 825 -22.30 -57.99 -3.04
N SER A 826 -22.43 -56.68 -3.26
CA SER A 826 -23.47 -56.08 -4.10
C SER A 826 -22.83 -55.15 -5.11
N SER A 827 -23.32 -55.17 -6.34
CA SER A 827 -23.04 -54.14 -7.35
C SER A 827 -23.71 -52.81 -6.97
N ILE A 828 -23.18 -51.69 -7.45
CA ILE A 828 -23.80 -50.38 -7.19
C ILE A 828 -25.23 -50.31 -7.77
N LEU A 829 -25.50 -50.99 -8.89
CA LEU A 829 -26.85 -51.13 -9.42
C LEU A 829 -27.80 -51.83 -8.43
N GLU A 830 -27.35 -52.94 -7.83
CA GLU A 830 -28.12 -53.64 -6.79
C GLU A 830 -28.32 -52.76 -5.55
N VAL A 831 -27.32 -51.96 -5.16
CA VAL A 831 -27.45 -50.99 -4.05
C VAL A 831 -28.51 -49.94 -4.33
N ILE A 832 -28.55 -49.36 -5.54
CA ILE A 832 -29.59 -48.40 -5.95
C ILE A 832 -30.96 -49.06 -5.90
N HIS A 833 -31.09 -50.26 -6.46
CA HIS A 833 -32.35 -50.99 -6.47
C HIS A 833 -32.81 -51.34 -5.04
N GLU A 834 -31.89 -51.77 -4.17
CA GLU A 834 -32.15 -52.06 -2.76
C GLU A 834 -32.69 -50.82 -2.04
N ILE A 835 -32.07 -49.65 -2.23
CA ILE A 835 -32.55 -48.39 -1.65
C ILE A 835 -33.99 -48.12 -2.12
N MET A 836 -34.22 -48.09 -3.43
CA MET A 836 -35.56 -47.76 -3.97
C MET A 836 -36.63 -48.75 -3.50
N GLN A 837 -36.30 -50.04 -3.49
CA GLN A 837 -37.21 -51.10 -3.07
C GLN A 837 -37.53 -51.01 -1.57
N ARG A 838 -36.52 -50.75 -0.72
CA ARG A 838 -36.73 -50.64 0.73
C ARG A 838 -37.49 -49.38 1.12
N GLN A 839 -37.20 -48.25 0.48
CA GLN A 839 -37.95 -47.01 0.69
C GLN A 839 -39.43 -47.20 0.29
N ALA A 840 -39.70 -47.82 -0.86
CA ALA A 840 -41.06 -48.17 -1.27
C ALA A 840 -41.76 -49.14 -0.29
N GLY A 841 -41.02 -50.09 0.28
CA GLY A 841 -41.55 -51.05 1.26
C GLY A 841 -41.87 -50.45 2.64
N GLY A 842 -41.47 -49.21 2.89
CA GLY A 842 -41.51 -48.59 4.22
C GLY A 842 -40.35 -49.05 5.10
N LEU A 843 -39.81 -48.12 5.89
CA LEU A 843 -38.71 -48.36 6.82
C LEU A 843 -39.20 -48.17 8.25
N ASN A 844 -39.07 -49.20 9.06
CA ASN A 844 -39.38 -49.14 10.49
C ASN A 844 -38.27 -49.83 11.27
N PHE A 845 -37.44 -49.04 11.96
CA PHE A 845 -36.35 -49.57 12.77
C PHE A 845 -36.00 -48.64 13.93
N ARG A 846 -35.35 -49.20 14.94
CA ARG A 846 -34.70 -48.45 16.00
C ARG A 846 -33.20 -48.35 15.71
N GLU A 847 -32.60 -47.17 15.92
CA GLU A 847 -31.14 -46.97 15.75
C GLU A 847 -30.37 -48.06 16.53
N ALA A 848 -29.37 -48.65 15.86
CA ALA A 848 -28.52 -49.62 16.52
C ALA A 848 -27.75 -48.93 17.65
N ASN A 849 -27.67 -49.58 18.81
CA ASN A 849 -27.01 -49.05 20.01
C ASN A 849 -27.67 -47.79 20.60
N ALA A 850 -28.98 -47.59 20.37
CA ALA A 850 -29.77 -46.48 20.94
C ALA A 850 -29.59 -46.32 22.46
N GLY A 851 -29.59 -45.06 22.90
CA GLY A 851 -29.40 -44.64 24.30
C GLY A 851 -28.30 -43.61 24.47
N ILE A 852 -28.07 -43.20 25.72
CA ILE A 852 -27.19 -42.07 26.11
C ILE A 852 -25.76 -42.22 25.57
N GLY A 853 -25.28 -43.46 25.39
CA GLY A 853 -23.93 -43.72 24.86
C GLY A 853 -23.77 -43.43 23.35
N LEU A 854 -24.86 -43.41 22.58
CA LEU A 854 -24.86 -43.04 21.16
C LEU A 854 -25.21 -41.56 20.98
N ASP A 855 -26.23 -41.09 21.70
CA ASP A 855 -26.67 -39.72 21.70
C ASP A 855 -27.22 -39.34 23.08
N SER A 856 -26.59 -38.37 23.73
CA SER A 856 -26.94 -37.97 25.09
C SER A 856 -28.14 -37.03 25.16
N GLN A 857 -28.57 -36.47 24.03
CA GLN A 857 -29.63 -35.45 23.96
C GLN A 857 -30.91 -35.98 23.31
N MET A 858 -30.85 -37.09 22.57
CA MET A 858 -32.00 -37.71 21.93
C MET A 858 -32.91 -38.40 22.95
N SER A 859 -34.23 -38.16 22.87
CA SER A 859 -35.23 -38.90 23.64
C SER A 859 -35.27 -40.38 23.23
N ASP A 860 -35.84 -41.23 24.08
CA ASP A 860 -35.91 -42.67 23.78
C ASP A 860 -36.71 -42.95 22.49
N GLU A 861 -37.79 -42.20 22.28
CA GLU A 861 -38.65 -42.27 21.10
C GLU A 861 -37.94 -41.76 19.85
N GLY A 862 -37.04 -40.79 20.00
CA GLY A 862 -36.29 -40.19 18.89
C GLY A 862 -35.34 -41.16 18.17
N PHE A 863 -34.97 -42.27 18.81
CA PHE A 863 -34.19 -43.34 18.18
C PHE A 863 -35.00 -44.25 17.26
N ASN A 864 -36.33 -44.14 17.27
CA ASN A 864 -37.21 -44.91 16.39
C ASN A 864 -37.43 -44.13 15.09
N ILE A 865 -37.10 -44.75 13.95
CA ILE A 865 -37.21 -44.14 12.63
C ILE A 865 -38.30 -44.86 11.85
N ASN A 866 -39.28 -44.08 11.39
CA ASN A 866 -40.37 -44.53 10.53
C ASN A 866 -40.45 -43.66 9.27
N ILE A 867 -40.41 -44.30 8.10
CA ILE A 867 -40.48 -43.67 6.78
C ILE A 867 -41.41 -44.51 5.91
N GLU A 868 -42.46 -43.90 5.37
CA GLU A 868 -43.42 -44.55 4.49
C GLU A 868 -43.57 -43.78 3.18
N VAL A 869 -44.07 -44.43 2.13
CA VAL A 869 -44.45 -43.76 0.89
C VAL A 869 -45.97 -43.58 0.91
N ASP A 870 -46.42 -42.33 0.81
CA ASP A 870 -47.82 -42.08 0.49
C ASP A 870 -48.04 -42.42 -0.99
N TRP A 871 -48.62 -43.59 -1.23
CA TRP A 871 -48.87 -44.09 -2.58
C TRP A 871 -49.91 -43.28 -3.37
N ASN A 872 -50.64 -42.36 -2.72
CA ASN A 872 -51.54 -41.44 -3.43
C ASN A 872 -50.78 -40.28 -4.08
N THR A 873 -49.69 -39.81 -3.45
CA THR A 873 -48.89 -38.68 -3.93
C THR A 873 -47.55 -39.10 -4.52
N GLY A 874 -47.06 -40.29 -4.18
CA GLY A 874 -45.71 -40.77 -4.50
C GLY A 874 -44.60 -40.11 -3.66
N LEU A 875 -44.95 -39.39 -2.59
CA LEU A 875 -44.00 -38.72 -1.71
C LEU A 875 -43.65 -39.58 -0.49
N LEU A 876 -42.46 -39.36 0.07
CA LEU A 876 -42.04 -39.98 1.31
C LEU A 876 -42.60 -39.20 2.49
N GLU A 877 -43.40 -39.87 3.33
CA GLU A 877 -43.85 -39.37 4.63
C GLU A 877 -42.89 -39.83 5.72
N ILE A 878 -42.60 -38.92 6.65
CA ILE A 878 -41.68 -39.18 7.74
C ILE A 878 -42.38 -38.85 9.05
N GLU A 879 -42.42 -39.82 9.96
CA GLU A 879 -42.95 -39.62 11.29
C GLU A 879 -41.92 -38.87 12.14
N LEU A 880 -42.26 -37.65 12.57
CA LEU A 880 -41.40 -36.82 13.40
C LEU A 880 -41.89 -36.89 14.85
N TRP A 881 -41.15 -37.58 15.69
CA TRP A 881 -41.32 -37.55 17.15
C TRP A 881 -40.69 -36.27 17.70
N TYR A 882 -41.36 -35.12 17.51
CA TYR A 882 -40.97 -33.90 18.20
C TYR A 882 -41.34 -34.01 19.68
N LEU A 883 -40.41 -33.61 20.54
CA LEU A 883 -40.64 -33.33 21.95
C LEU A 883 -41.80 -32.33 22.05
N ASP A 884 -42.91 -32.74 22.65
CA ASP A 884 -43.88 -31.82 23.23
C ASP A 884 -43.13 -30.93 24.23
N GLY A 885 -42.93 -29.66 23.85
CA GLY A 885 -42.50 -28.61 24.77
C GLY A 885 -41.07 -28.09 24.57
N GLN A 886 -40.79 -27.42 23.45
CA GLN A 886 -40.21 -26.06 23.49
C GLN A 886 -40.71 -25.27 22.28
N ASP A 887 -41.50 -24.24 22.56
CA ASP A 887 -41.92 -23.21 21.62
C ASP A 887 -40.72 -22.50 20.99
N GLY A 888 -40.81 -22.28 19.68
CA GLY A 888 -40.33 -21.05 19.03
C GLY A 888 -38.85 -20.96 18.66
N PHE A 889 -38.61 -21.02 17.34
CA PHE A 889 -37.65 -20.11 16.70
C PHE A 889 -38.41 -19.14 15.82
#